data_AF-A0A1J4KLV4-F1
#
_entry.id   AF-A0A1J4KLV4-F1
#
_cell.length_a   1.000
_cell.length_b   1.000
_cell.length_c   1.000
_cell.angle_alpha   90.00
_cell.angle_beta   90.00
_cell.angle_gamma   90.00
#
_symmetry.space_group_name_H-M   'P 1'
#
loop_
_entity.id
_entity.type
_entity.pdbx_description
1 polymer ?
#
loop_
_entity_poly.entity_id
_entity_poly.type
_entity_poly.pdbx_seq_one_letter_code
_entity_poly.pdbx_strand_id
1 'polypeptide(L)'
;MTDGDGGAIYINNFHILCERTTFQECACINQGGGLYIRENLYSYIDEIKAVIDNCTFSGNEALGGGGIYLYGTEKSIFEITKCIFNKNNAKYDGQGPESPGLNYGGGGLNFVARNVLVQNCEFSQNTGIGADISHYLKSYEPKSGVQVLDTTFFFEGNDTNPSSIYLHRANFQTKLSVLFQRCQFSGTITSEVSHFFDCDEDEYGNDKVVLTDVSFCDSNVSQAFQGNYTDYINVDKSTISYECDDTPDLPTIEPTDEFTCVSGKRCDFGQGTINNITTIKIKNSQFNDFYTEGDGGAVYLRNYFVECVHTKFIECKCTEQGGGIFIRNNLYTYSELIAVSIEFSQFKGCQAVGGAGIYVQSSMTTTMFSISSCVFDSNIIIPSATKAIVKDSEIDSTNIGGGGIYLVCPNGFVDSCEFLNNKGIGCDIAVYLPGGVAQKEGIEVKSCMFSFNGNNDNPSSFYLNRGTQFSIKVTLYNCTFAGEITGTVSHFIDCDEYDQSGPQMVLKYVSFCDSDESHAFQGTAKEYIDFDHSIIKYTCGDDFPTENPPIEPTQSSIEEPTQMIPTLPPEPPEEFSCVSGKRCDFGQGTINNITTIKIKSSQFNNFNTEGDGGAVYLRNYHVDCQTSDFFNCRCTEQGGGIFIRNSLYGYTKTVSVSIKECSFIQCQAVGGAGIYAQSSVTTTTFSISSCFFDSNQLLPPPTLPRKPLIKDSETDSTNVGGGGIYLVCPNGEVHSCNFIHNKGIGGDIAVYLPGGVAQTEGIRINSCNFDFHGEDYSPSSFYLLRGIVQSIKVSLENCIFLGEINGKISHYIDCDEFEGNGKMQLKNVSFVNSDISKAFHGNYSDYVDNDNSDFDFPIDPKTHSYTKPQTSSSVITPEHTEIFNSDFYSNNSEINPSGEIEVSVSQNIPDSENPGPDEGNKEDGLSKEATLAIAIVVPLIFVIINLVVIVILVIRKKNRRMMNDNPSNIDLSEKSVSFESQGSSQHSIPENMDVFDDNPFIREMED
;
A
#
# COMPACT_ATOMS: atom_id res chain seq x y z
N MET A 1 5.09 33.74 -4.11
CA MET A 1 6.45 33.57 -4.63
C MET A 1 7.31 32.94 -3.55
N THR A 2 7.71 31.68 -3.73
CA THR A 2 8.60 30.93 -2.85
C THR A 2 10.01 30.85 -3.43
N ASP A 3 11.02 30.72 -2.56
CA ASP A 3 12.44 30.61 -2.97
C ASP A 3 12.84 29.17 -3.40
N GLY A 4 11.88 28.24 -3.43
CA GLY A 4 12.08 26.81 -3.73
C GLY A 4 11.31 26.32 -4.95
N ASP A 5 11.15 25.01 -5.06
CA ASP A 5 10.23 24.36 -6.01
C ASP A 5 8.81 24.28 -5.39
N GLY A 6 7.76 24.23 -6.22
CA GLY A 6 6.37 24.09 -5.77
C GLY A 6 5.82 25.37 -5.17
N GLY A 7 5.28 26.26 -6.00
CA GLY A 7 4.78 27.56 -5.54
C GLY A 7 3.55 27.47 -4.62
N ALA A 8 2.76 26.40 -4.71
CA ALA A 8 1.77 26.05 -3.68
C ALA A 8 2.06 24.70 -3.01
N ILE A 9 2.36 23.67 -3.80
CA ILE A 9 2.59 22.31 -3.29
C ILE A 9 3.90 21.76 -3.85
N TYR A 10 4.72 21.23 -2.96
CA TYR A 10 5.94 20.48 -3.26
C TYR A 10 5.80 19.05 -2.73
N ILE A 11 5.99 18.07 -3.62
CA ILE A 11 5.97 16.65 -3.29
C ILE A 11 7.26 15.99 -3.76
N ASN A 12 7.85 15.17 -2.90
CA ASN A 12 9.07 14.42 -3.21
C ASN A 12 8.96 12.99 -2.69
N ASN A 13 8.84 12.02 -3.61
CA ASN A 13 8.73 10.59 -3.36
C ASN A 13 7.44 10.16 -2.64
N PHE A 14 6.29 10.68 -3.08
CA PHE A 14 4.99 10.32 -2.52
C PHE A 14 3.91 10.16 -3.59
N HIS A 15 2.96 9.27 -3.29
CA HIS A 15 1.69 9.26 -4.02
C HIS A 15 0.88 10.52 -3.70
N ILE A 16 0.22 11.07 -4.71
CA ILE A 16 -0.75 12.15 -4.53
C ILE A 16 -2.02 11.84 -5.31
N LEU A 17 -3.16 12.11 -4.68
CA LEU A 17 -4.44 12.29 -5.34
C LEU A 17 -4.86 13.74 -5.14
N CYS A 18 -4.86 14.53 -6.21
CA CYS A 18 -5.30 15.90 -6.22
C CYS A 18 -6.56 15.98 -7.08
N GLU A 19 -7.72 16.17 -6.44
CA GLU A 19 -9.00 16.23 -7.12
C GLU A 19 -9.66 17.58 -6.92
N ARG A 20 -10.33 18.11 -7.95
CA ARG A 20 -11.27 19.25 -7.81
C ARG A 20 -10.67 20.47 -7.11
N THR A 21 -9.39 20.73 -7.37
CA THR A 21 -8.61 21.76 -6.67
C THR A 21 -8.23 22.89 -7.64
N THR A 22 -8.25 24.13 -7.15
CA THR A 22 -7.83 25.31 -7.91
C THR A 22 -6.53 25.88 -7.37
N PHE A 23 -5.53 26.00 -8.24
CA PHE A 23 -4.25 26.66 -8.03
C PHE A 23 -4.27 27.97 -8.81
N GLN A 24 -4.33 29.09 -8.10
CA GLN A 24 -4.45 30.40 -8.72
C GLN A 24 -3.31 31.32 -8.27
N GLU A 25 -2.65 31.97 -9.22
CA GLU A 25 -1.61 32.98 -8.97
C GLU A 25 -0.47 32.48 -8.05
N CYS A 26 -0.23 31.16 -8.07
CA CYS A 26 0.84 30.53 -7.32
C CYS A 26 2.16 30.72 -8.06
N ALA A 27 3.24 31.04 -7.34
CA ALA A 27 4.51 31.33 -7.98
C ALA A 27 5.71 30.85 -7.18
N CYS A 28 6.74 30.39 -7.88
CA CYS A 28 8.05 30.04 -7.32
C CYS A 28 9.19 30.52 -8.23
N ILE A 29 10.40 30.64 -7.68
CA ILE A 29 11.58 31.04 -8.48
C ILE A 29 12.20 29.87 -9.25
N ASN A 30 11.94 28.63 -8.82
CA ASN A 30 12.42 27.41 -9.48
C ASN A 30 11.26 26.74 -10.24
N GLN A 31 10.94 25.47 -9.98
CA GLN A 31 10.02 24.67 -10.80
C GLN A 31 8.65 24.47 -10.16
N GLY A 32 7.58 24.38 -10.95
CA GLY A 32 6.24 23.99 -10.50
C GLY A 32 5.47 25.12 -9.79
N GLY A 33 4.94 26.09 -10.54
CA GLY A 33 4.35 27.30 -9.95
C GLY A 33 3.11 27.02 -9.11
N GLY A 34 2.23 26.12 -9.57
CA GLY A 34 1.18 25.54 -8.73
C GLY A 34 1.69 24.33 -7.95
N LEU A 35 2.12 23.29 -8.67
CA LEU A 35 2.46 21.99 -8.11
C LEU A 35 3.81 21.49 -8.65
N TYR A 36 4.66 21.00 -7.75
CA TYR A 36 5.89 20.32 -8.08
C TYR A 36 5.86 18.90 -7.50
N ILE A 37 6.10 17.89 -8.34
CA ILE A 37 6.22 16.49 -7.92
C ILE A 37 7.56 15.93 -8.39
N ARG A 38 8.33 15.35 -7.47
CA ARG A 38 9.59 14.70 -7.77
C ARG A 38 9.67 13.29 -7.22
N GLU A 39 9.90 12.36 -8.13
CA GLU A 39 10.07 10.94 -7.87
C GLU A 39 11.49 10.54 -8.31
N ASN A 40 12.35 10.16 -7.36
CA ASN A 40 13.78 9.91 -7.60
C ASN A 40 14.32 8.62 -6.94
N LEU A 41 13.43 7.72 -6.48
CA LEU A 41 13.81 6.46 -5.85
C LEU A 41 14.14 5.37 -6.89
N TYR A 42 15.41 5.27 -7.28
CA TYR A 42 15.89 4.24 -8.23
C TYR A 42 15.94 2.81 -7.66
N SER A 43 15.88 2.65 -6.34
CA SER A 43 16.05 1.35 -5.66
C SER A 43 14.76 0.77 -5.07
N TYR A 44 13.61 1.44 -5.28
CA TYR A 44 12.32 0.97 -4.76
C TYR A 44 11.71 -0.07 -5.69
N ILE A 45 11.08 -1.10 -5.12
CA ILE A 45 10.42 -2.16 -5.89
C ILE A 45 9.04 -1.75 -6.40
N ASP A 46 8.34 -0.85 -5.70
CA ASP A 46 6.95 -0.46 -6.00
C ASP A 46 6.84 0.80 -6.88
N GLU A 47 5.74 0.90 -7.62
CA GLU A 47 5.39 2.04 -8.49
C GLU A 47 4.88 3.22 -7.67
N ILE A 48 5.31 4.44 -7.99
CA ILE A 48 4.78 5.66 -7.37
C ILE A 48 3.85 6.35 -8.36
N LYS A 49 2.61 6.57 -7.92
CA LYS A 49 1.50 7.08 -8.74
C LYS A 49 1.03 8.43 -8.23
N ALA A 50 0.97 9.41 -9.12
CA ALA A 50 0.41 10.73 -8.90
C ALA A 50 -0.80 10.95 -9.83
N VAL A 51 -1.95 11.24 -9.24
CA VAL A 51 -3.23 11.48 -9.95
C VAL A 51 -3.67 12.90 -9.68
N ILE A 52 -3.86 13.68 -10.74
CA ILE A 52 -4.37 15.05 -10.72
C ILE A 52 -5.63 15.06 -11.59
N ASP A 53 -6.80 15.02 -10.97
CA ASP A 53 -8.09 14.95 -11.66
C ASP A 53 -8.94 16.20 -11.42
N ASN A 54 -9.56 16.73 -12.47
CA ASN A 54 -10.52 17.82 -12.40
C ASN A 54 -9.99 19.07 -11.66
N CYS A 55 -8.71 19.40 -11.86
CA CYS A 55 -8.07 20.56 -11.22
C CYS A 55 -7.96 21.75 -12.17
N THR A 56 -7.85 22.95 -11.61
CA THR A 56 -7.63 24.19 -12.38
C THR A 56 -6.33 24.84 -11.96
N PHE A 57 -5.44 25.10 -12.90
CA PHE A 57 -4.20 25.84 -12.72
C PHE A 57 -4.33 27.13 -13.51
N SER A 58 -4.44 28.28 -12.84
CA SER A 58 -4.57 29.57 -13.50
C SER A 58 -3.65 30.66 -13.00
N GLY A 59 -2.97 31.36 -13.92
CA GLY A 59 -2.10 32.48 -13.57
C GLY A 59 -0.85 32.08 -12.77
N ASN A 60 -0.48 30.80 -12.76
CA ASN A 60 0.65 30.32 -11.97
C ASN A 60 1.98 30.55 -12.71
N GLU A 61 3.08 30.69 -11.96
CA GLU A 61 4.36 31.14 -12.51
C GLU A 61 5.58 30.41 -11.91
N ALA A 62 6.46 29.92 -12.77
CA ALA A 62 7.71 29.26 -12.38
C ALA A 62 8.78 29.42 -13.48
N LEU A 63 10.02 29.01 -13.22
CA LEU A 63 11.08 28.88 -14.23
C LEU A 63 10.74 27.77 -15.26
N GLY A 64 10.10 26.70 -14.80
CA GLY A 64 9.49 25.67 -15.63
C GLY A 64 8.32 25.01 -14.91
N GLY A 65 7.34 24.52 -15.66
CA GLY A 65 6.10 24.00 -15.10
C GLY A 65 5.30 25.09 -14.41
N GLY A 66 4.88 26.14 -15.11
CA GLY A 66 4.16 27.27 -14.52
C GLY A 66 2.94 26.80 -13.73
N GLY A 67 2.13 25.89 -14.29
CA GLY A 67 1.09 25.16 -13.56
C GLY A 67 1.67 23.99 -12.76
N ILE A 68 2.19 22.99 -13.45
CA ILE A 68 2.72 21.75 -12.85
C ILE A 68 4.12 21.45 -13.37
N TYR A 69 5.01 21.01 -12.49
CA TYR A 69 6.28 20.37 -12.85
C TYR A 69 6.36 18.95 -12.28
N LEU A 70 6.63 17.97 -13.15
CA LEU A 70 6.80 16.57 -12.77
C LEU A 70 8.21 16.07 -13.05
N TYR A 71 8.80 15.38 -12.10
CA TYR A 71 10.06 14.68 -12.28
C TYR A 71 9.86 13.23 -11.85
N GLY A 72 10.19 12.27 -12.69
CA GLY A 72 9.99 10.86 -12.37
C GLY A 72 11.01 9.89 -12.94
N THR A 73 11.04 8.70 -12.34
CA THR A 73 11.83 7.56 -12.81
C THR A 73 11.01 6.71 -13.80
N GLU A 74 11.55 5.58 -14.22
CA GLU A 74 10.84 4.64 -15.09
C GLU A 74 9.60 3.99 -14.44
N LYS A 75 9.53 4.00 -13.11
CA LYS A 75 8.41 3.44 -12.33
C LYS A 75 7.38 4.48 -11.92
N SER A 76 7.62 5.76 -12.23
CA SER A 76 6.72 6.84 -11.87
C SER A 76 5.56 6.91 -12.86
N ILE A 77 4.33 6.90 -12.35
CA ILE A 77 3.10 7.00 -13.14
C ILE A 77 2.42 8.32 -12.79
N PHE A 78 2.18 9.16 -13.79
CA PHE A 78 1.48 10.43 -13.64
C PHE A 78 0.22 10.43 -14.50
N GLU A 79 -0.93 10.67 -13.87
CA GLU A 79 -2.22 10.79 -14.54
C GLU A 79 -2.78 12.19 -14.28
N ILE A 80 -2.99 12.95 -15.34
CA ILE A 80 -3.52 14.31 -15.31
C ILE A 80 -4.79 14.31 -16.17
N THR A 81 -5.94 14.35 -15.52
CA THR A 81 -7.23 14.19 -16.20
C THR A 81 -8.16 15.35 -15.92
N LYS A 82 -8.96 15.76 -16.92
CA LYS A 82 -10.03 16.76 -16.74
C LYS A 82 -9.55 18.11 -16.21
N CYS A 83 -8.29 18.46 -16.42
CA CYS A 83 -7.69 19.66 -15.84
C CYS A 83 -7.71 20.85 -16.79
N ILE A 84 -7.80 22.05 -16.23
CA ILE A 84 -7.73 23.32 -16.97
C ILE A 84 -6.42 24.03 -16.63
N PHE A 85 -5.62 24.37 -17.63
CA PHE A 85 -4.38 25.13 -17.52
C PHE A 85 -4.52 26.44 -18.27
N ASN A 86 -4.76 27.53 -17.53
CA ASN A 86 -5.09 28.81 -18.11
C ASN A 86 -4.15 29.95 -17.66
N LYS A 87 -3.46 30.61 -18.59
CA LYS A 87 -2.57 31.76 -18.29
C LYS A 87 -1.40 31.43 -17.37
N ASN A 88 -0.90 30.21 -17.38
CA ASN A 88 0.29 29.86 -16.61
C ASN A 88 1.57 30.23 -17.39
N ASN A 89 2.62 30.62 -16.67
CA ASN A 89 3.83 31.20 -17.25
C ASN A 89 5.08 30.44 -16.81
N ALA A 90 5.85 29.93 -17.78
CA ALA A 90 7.20 29.43 -17.56
C ALA A 90 8.22 30.52 -17.97
N LYS A 91 8.87 31.13 -16.98
CA LYS A 91 9.87 32.19 -17.15
C LYS A 91 11.12 31.63 -17.82
N TYR A 92 11.27 31.92 -19.10
CA TYR A 92 12.51 31.70 -19.81
C TYR A 92 13.44 32.91 -19.61
N ASP A 93 14.64 32.69 -19.03
CA ASP A 93 15.61 33.77 -18.76
C ASP A 93 16.64 33.96 -19.91
N GLY A 94 16.47 33.25 -21.03
CA GLY A 94 17.35 33.36 -22.19
C GLY A 94 18.69 32.62 -22.05
N GLN A 95 18.94 31.93 -20.93
CA GLN A 95 20.04 30.97 -20.84
C GLN A 95 19.54 29.66 -21.44
N GLY A 96 20.00 29.34 -22.65
CA GLY A 96 19.59 28.13 -23.37
C GLY A 96 19.92 26.82 -22.62
N PRO A 97 19.58 25.65 -23.21
CA PRO A 97 19.69 24.31 -22.59
C PRO A 97 21.12 23.85 -22.22
N GLU A 98 22.13 24.72 -22.29
CA GLU A 98 23.54 24.42 -22.02
C GLU A 98 23.91 24.33 -20.53
N SER A 99 22.98 24.59 -19.60
CA SER A 99 23.17 24.24 -18.18
C SER A 99 22.64 22.83 -17.91
N PRO A 100 23.51 21.80 -17.77
CA PRO A 100 23.07 20.43 -17.55
C PRO A 100 22.42 20.32 -16.17
N GLY A 101 21.09 20.33 -16.11
CA GLY A 101 20.33 20.03 -14.89
C GLY A 101 19.02 20.78 -14.67
N LEU A 102 18.75 21.86 -15.42
CA LEU A 102 17.52 22.65 -15.29
C LEU A 102 16.68 22.52 -16.57
N ASN A 103 15.48 21.96 -16.46
CA ASN A 103 14.54 21.88 -17.58
C ASN A 103 13.62 23.09 -17.54
N TYR A 104 13.62 23.87 -18.62
CA TYR A 104 12.84 25.09 -18.75
C TYR A 104 11.57 24.84 -19.58
N GLY A 105 10.59 25.74 -19.47
CA GLY A 105 9.36 25.69 -20.27
C GLY A 105 8.19 24.96 -19.61
N GLY A 106 7.13 24.67 -20.36
CA GLY A 106 5.92 24.05 -19.81
C GLY A 106 5.12 25.05 -19.00
N GLY A 107 4.60 26.11 -19.63
CA GLY A 107 3.79 27.12 -18.94
C GLY A 107 2.62 26.46 -18.20
N GLY A 108 1.86 25.61 -18.86
CA GLY A 108 0.87 24.73 -18.23
C GLY A 108 1.52 23.57 -17.47
N LEU A 109 2.22 22.70 -18.19
CA LEU A 109 2.77 21.45 -17.68
C LEU A 109 4.21 21.23 -18.18
N ASN A 110 5.13 20.95 -17.27
CA ASN A 110 6.47 20.45 -17.59
C ASN A 110 6.66 19.07 -16.97
N PHE A 111 7.26 18.12 -17.70
CA PHE A 111 7.64 16.86 -17.10
C PHE A 111 8.93 16.25 -17.60
N VAL A 112 9.53 15.45 -16.71
CA VAL A 112 10.75 14.68 -16.87
C VAL A 112 10.45 13.25 -16.42
N ALA A 113 9.56 12.56 -17.12
CA ALA A 113 8.99 11.28 -16.69
C ALA A 113 8.60 10.41 -17.89
N ARG A 114 8.48 9.09 -17.69
CA ARG A 114 8.22 8.14 -18.78
C ARG A 114 6.75 7.76 -18.95
N ASN A 115 6.00 7.61 -17.85
CA ASN A 115 4.62 7.17 -17.88
C ASN A 115 3.74 8.35 -17.45
N VAL A 116 3.30 9.13 -18.44
CA VAL A 116 2.45 10.31 -18.22
C VAL A 116 1.23 10.18 -19.12
N LEU A 117 0.06 10.18 -18.52
CA LEU A 117 -1.23 10.29 -19.20
C LEU A 117 -1.79 11.69 -18.95
N VAL A 118 -2.00 12.45 -20.02
CA VAL A 118 -2.78 13.69 -19.99
C VAL A 118 -4.06 13.42 -20.76
N GLN A 119 -5.23 13.58 -20.14
CA GLN A 119 -6.49 13.27 -20.81
C GLN A 119 -7.62 14.23 -20.47
N ASN A 120 -8.43 14.62 -21.47
CA ASN A 120 -9.58 15.51 -21.28
C ASN A 120 -9.18 16.87 -20.66
N CYS A 121 -7.99 17.37 -20.97
CA CYS A 121 -7.50 18.63 -20.42
C CYS A 121 -7.72 19.79 -21.40
N GLU A 122 -7.74 21.01 -20.88
CA GLU A 122 -7.77 22.25 -21.66
C GLU A 122 -6.56 23.09 -21.31
N PHE A 123 -5.79 23.49 -22.32
CA PHE A 123 -4.67 24.41 -22.19
C PHE A 123 -4.98 25.69 -22.95
N SER A 124 -4.95 26.83 -22.27
CA SER A 124 -5.29 28.12 -22.89
C SER A 124 -4.39 29.25 -22.40
N GLN A 125 -3.90 30.07 -23.33
CA GLN A 125 -3.19 31.32 -23.02
C GLN A 125 -1.97 31.14 -22.11
N ASN A 126 -1.38 29.94 -22.04
CA ASN A 126 -0.15 29.72 -21.31
C ASN A 126 1.03 30.33 -22.10
N THR A 127 2.11 30.67 -21.40
CA THR A 127 3.29 31.33 -21.98
C THR A 127 4.59 30.65 -21.60
N GLY A 128 5.55 30.65 -22.52
CA GLY A 128 6.90 30.09 -22.36
C GLY A 128 7.27 29.15 -23.51
N ILE A 129 8.46 28.55 -23.45
CA ILE A 129 8.82 27.46 -24.38
C ILE A 129 7.99 26.23 -24.03
N GLY A 130 7.33 25.60 -25.02
CA GLY A 130 6.34 24.57 -24.74
C GLY A 130 5.27 25.12 -23.80
N ALA A 131 4.67 26.24 -24.18
CA ALA A 131 3.79 27.03 -23.35
C ALA A 131 2.69 26.19 -22.68
N ASP A 132 2.17 25.20 -23.38
CA ASP A 132 1.19 24.28 -22.81
C ASP A 132 1.87 23.06 -22.20
N ILE A 133 2.70 22.35 -22.99
CA ILE A 133 3.42 21.16 -22.52
C ILE A 133 4.90 21.23 -22.93
N SER A 134 5.79 21.00 -21.96
CA SER A 134 7.20 20.73 -22.20
C SER A 134 7.59 19.36 -21.63
N HIS A 135 8.27 18.54 -22.42
CA HIS A 135 8.74 17.22 -22.00
C HIS A 135 10.23 17.04 -22.29
N TYR A 136 10.98 16.68 -21.25
CA TYR A 136 12.41 16.39 -21.35
C TYR A 136 12.75 14.92 -21.04
N LEU A 137 13.38 14.23 -22.01
CA LEU A 137 13.76 12.82 -21.87
C LEU A 137 15.24 12.62 -21.50
N LYS A 138 15.51 11.84 -20.44
CA LYS A 138 16.87 11.46 -20.00
C LYS A 138 17.38 10.16 -20.63
N SER A 139 18.70 10.13 -20.86
CA SER A 139 19.50 9.39 -21.85
C SER A 139 19.60 7.85 -21.83
N TYR A 140 19.14 7.08 -20.84
CA TYR A 140 19.76 5.75 -20.61
C TYR A 140 18.92 4.49 -20.85
N GLU A 141 17.63 4.56 -21.17
CA GLU A 141 16.79 3.35 -21.03
C GLU A 141 15.64 3.22 -22.06
N PRO A 142 15.11 1.99 -22.28
CA PRO A 142 14.66 1.59 -23.62
C PRO A 142 13.21 1.88 -24.01
N LYS A 143 12.31 2.42 -23.15
CA LYS A 143 10.89 2.68 -23.50
C LYS A 143 10.23 3.80 -22.65
N SER A 144 9.49 4.73 -23.28
CA SER A 144 8.55 5.68 -22.66
C SER A 144 7.09 5.34 -23.01
N GLY A 145 6.10 5.81 -22.24
CA GLY A 145 4.66 5.55 -22.43
C GLY A 145 3.80 6.81 -22.27
N VAL A 146 4.22 7.93 -22.86
CA VAL A 146 3.51 9.21 -22.74
C VAL A 146 2.31 9.26 -23.69
N GLN A 147 1.15 9.63 -23.17
CA GLN A 147 -0.10 9.73 -23.93
C GLN A 147 -0.80 11.06 -23.60
N VAL A 148 -1.24 11.77 -24.63
CA VAL A 148 -2.06 12.97 -24.54
C VAL A 148 -3.33 12.72 -25.34
N LEU A 149 -4.45 12.59 -24.65
CA LEU A 149 -5.71 12.11 -25.23
C LEU A 149 -6.80 13.16 -25.03
N ASP A 150 -7.68 13.35 -26.03
CA ASP A 150 -8.92 14.12 -25.86
C ASP A 150 -8.69 15.54 -25.31
N THR A 151 -7.58 16.17 -25.66
CA THR A 151 -7.09 17.41 -25.03
C THR A 151 -7.11 18.56 -26.03
N THR A 152 -7.55 19.73 -25.58
CA THR A 152 -7.61 20.95 -26.40
C THR A 152 -6.50 21.93 -26.01
N PHE A 153 -5.94 22.58 -27.03
CA PHE A 153 -4.87 23.56 -26.90
C PHE A 153 -5.27 24.83 -27.63
N PHE A 154 -5.28 25.96 -26.91
CA PHE A 154 -5.44 27.30 -27.45
C PHE A 154 -4.16 28.10 -27.22
N PHE A 155 -3.38 28.24 -28.29
CA PHE A 155 -2.03 28.79 -28.25
C PHE A 155 -1.90 30.09 -29.04
N GLU A 156 -1.35 31.12 -28.40
CA GLU A 156 -1.02 32.40 -29.02
C GLU A 156 0.50 32.47 -29.24
N GLY A 157 0.94 32.05 -30.43
CA GLY A 157 2.35 31.98 -30.81
C GLY A 157 2.91 33.32 -31.30
N ASN A 158 4.02 33.75 -30.70
CA ASN A 158 4.77 34.95 -31.06
C ASN A 158 6.26 34.81 -30.69
N ASP A 159 7.09 35.83 -30.96
CA ASP A 159 8.55 35.79 -30.71
C ASP A 159 8.96 35.40 -29.27
N THR A 160 8.07 35.60 -28.28
CA THR A 160 8.30 35.25 -26.87
C THR A 160 7.59 33.97 -26.42
N ASN A 161 6.76 33.40 -27.30
CA ASN A 161 6.01 32.18 -27.09
C ASN A 161 6.22 31.27 -28.31
N PRO A 162 7.39 30.60 -28.41
CA PRO A 162 7.83 29.94 -29.64
C PRO A 162 7.13 28.60 -29.88
N SER A 163 6.56 27.97 -28.86
CA SER A 163 5.88 26.68 -29.04
C SER A 163 4.78 26.40 -28.04
N SER A 164 3.72 25.69 -28.47
CA SER A 164 2.70 25.12 -27.57
C SER A 164 3.23 23.86 -26.92
N ILE A 165 3.77 22.94 -27.73
CA ILE A 165 4.39 21.69 -27.31
C ILE A 165 5.88 21.76 -27.61
N TYR A 166 6.71 21.50 -26.59
CA TYR A 166 8.15 21.38 -26.74
C TYR A 166 8.65 20.02 -26.26
N LEU A 167 9.28 19.25 -27.16
CA LEU A 167 9.84 17.94 -26.84
C LEU A 167 11.36 17.95 -27.02
N HIS A 168 12.09 17.69 -25.93
CA HIS A 168 13.55 17.73 -25.91
C HIS A 168 14.13 16.41 -25.40
N ARG A 169 15.30 16.00 -25.91
CA ARG A 169 16.04 14.80 -25.46
C ARG A 169 17.46 15.11 -25.03
N ALA A 170 17.94 14.40 -24.01
CA ALA A 170 19.33 14.52 -23.56
C ALA A 170 20.35 13.72 -24.40
N ASN A 171 19.93 12.69 -25.15
CA ASN A 171 20.84 11.81 -25.93
C ASN A 171 20.11 10.97 -26.99
N PHE A 172 20.82 10.64 -28.09
CA PHE A 172 20.35 9.96 -29.30
C PHE A 172 19.93 8.48 -29.16
N GLN A 173 20.27 7.81 -28.04
CA GLN A 173 19.99 6.37 -27.87
C GLN A 173 18.62 6.04 -27.24
N THR A 174 17.83 7.05 -26.87
CA THR A 174 16.53 6.86 -26.20
C THR A 174 15.41 6.59 -27.20
N LYS A 175 14.51 5.66 -26.86
CA LYS A 175 13.32 5.35 -27.64
C LYS A 175 12.13 6.15 -27.10
N LEU A 176 11.54 7.00 -27.94
CA LEU A 176 10.41 7.85 -27.57
C LEU A 176 9.11 7.31 -28.15
N SER A 177 8.21 6.84 -27.29
CA SER A 177 6.81 6.64 -27.64
C SER A 177 6.00 7.76 -26.98
N VAL A 178 5.59 8.74 -27.78
CA VAL A 178 4.61 9.77 -27.41
C VAL A 178 3.45 9.65 -28.39
N LEU A 179 2.24 9.54 -27.85
CA LEU A 179 1.00 9.52 -28.61
C LEU A 179 0.18 10.75 -28.26
N PHE A 180 -0.22 11.52 -29.26
CA PHE A 180 -1.35 12.44 -29.16
C PHE A 180 -2.53 11.82 -29.90
N GLN A 181 -3.70 11.77 -29.27
CA GLN A 181 -4.88 11.20 -29.89
C GLN A 181 -6.12 12.04 -29.63
N ARG A 182 -6.91 12.34 -30.67
CA ARG A 182 -8.12 13.17 -30.60
C ARG A 182 -7.86 14.53 -29.93
N CYS A 183 -6.74 15.15 -30.27
CA CYS A 183 -6.35 16.45 -29.73
C CYS A 183 -6.61 17.56 -30.76
N GLN A 184 -7.02 18.73 -30.28
CA GLN A 184 -7.29 19.89 -31.12
C GLN A 184 -6.38 21.05 -30.73
N PHE A 185 -5.60 21.52 -31.69
CA PHE A 185 -4.78 22.72 -31.58
C PHE A 185 -5.44 23.86 -32.32
N SER A 186 -5.56 25.00 -31.65
CA SER A 186 -6.16 26.21 -32.19
C SER A 186 -5.43 27.44 -31.67
N GLY A 187 -5.68 28.60 -32.27
CA GLY A 187 -5.11 29.87 -31.85
C GLY A 187 -4.38 30.59 -32.98
N THR A 188 -3.60 31.61 -32.64
CA THR A 188 -2.97 32.50 -33.63
C THR A 188 -1.46 32.39 -33.54
N ILE A 189 -0.81 32.12 -34.68
CA ILE A 189 0.65 32.15 -34.82
C ILE A 189 1.01 33.39 -35.64
N THR A 190 1.63 34.37 -34.99
CA THR A 190 1.98 35.66 -35.60
C THR A 190 3.47 35.80 -35.95
N SER A 191 4.29 34.83 -35.57
CA SER A 191 5.74 34.83 -35.79
C SER A 191 6.20 33.60 -36.57
N GLU A 192 7.22 33.77 -37.40
CA GLU A 192 7.86 32.68 -38.16
C GLU A 192 8.70 31.74 -37.27
N VAL A 193 9.04 32.15 -36.05
CA VAL A 193 9.72 31.29 -35.07
C VAL A 193 8.77 30.52 -34.16
N SER A 194 7.45 30.71 -34.33
CA SER A 194 6.43 30.11 -33.47
C SER A 194 5.70 28.96 -34.17
N HIS A 195 5.58 27.83 -33.47
CA HIS A 195 4.93 26.64 -34.00
C HIS A 195 4.02 25.98 -32.94
N PHE A 196 3.08 25.13 -33.33
CA PHE A 196 2.36 24.32 -32.33
C PHE A 196 3.27 23.25 -31.73
N PHE A 197 4.05 22.55 -32.55
CA PHE A 197 5.06 21.58 -32.14
C PHE A 197 6.46 22.06 -32.49
N ASP A 198 7.31 22.02 -31.48
CA ASP A 198 8.75 22.26 -31.58
C ASP A 198 9.48 21.07 -30.93
N CYS A 199 10.45 20.53 -31.65
CA CYS A 199 11.21 19.34 -31.26
C CYS A 199 12.65 19.55 -31.70
N ASP A 200 13.63 19.39 -30.80
CA ASP A 200 15.05 19.58 -31.15
C ASP A 200 15.47 18.70 -32.33
N GLU A 201 16.15 19.29 -33.32
CA GLU A 201 16.43 18.73 -34.67
C GLU A 201 17.38 17.51 -34.72
N ASP A 202 17.70 16.91 -33.58
CA ASP A 202 18.60 15.76 -33.48
C ASP A 202 17.91 14.46 -33.94
N GLU A 203 18.40 13.86 -35.04
CA GLU A 203 17.82 12.68 -35.73
C GLU A 203 17.17 11.66 -34.76
N TYR A 204 15.85 11.72 -34.65
CA TYR A 204 15.07 10.77 -33.88
C TYR A 204 15.26 9.41 -34.56
N GLY A 205 15.73 8.41 -33.81
CA GLY A 205 15.71 7.02 -34.28
C GLY A 205 14.27 6.56 -34.63
N ASN A 206 14.08 5.27 -34.90
CA ASN A 206 12.80 4.71 -35.41
C ASN A 206 11.52 4.95 -34.57
N ASP A 207 11.62 5.56 -33.38
CA ASP A 207 10.52 5.82 -32.45
C ASP A 207 10.17 7.33 -32.45
N LYS A 208 9.29 7.70 -33.38
CA LYS A 208 8.76 9.06 -33.66
C LYS A 208 7.40 9.29 -32.99
N VAL A 209 7.04 10.54 -32.72
CA VAL A 209 5.72 10.93 -32.16
C VAL A 209 4.60 10.50 -33.10
N VAL A 210 3.52 9.95 -32.56
CA VAL A 210 2.33 9.56 -33.32
C VAL A 210 1.20 10.52 -32.99
N LEU A 211 0.56 11.06 -34.02
CA LEU A 211 -0.58 11.98 -33.91
C LEU A 211 -1.81 11.31 -34.54
N THR A 212 -2.74 10.78 -33.76
CA THR A 212 -3.93 10.10 -34.28
C THR A 212 -5.18 10.97 -34.08
N ASP A 213 -5.80 11.39 -35.16
CA ASP A 213 -6.99 12.23 -35.20
C ASP A 213 -6.71 13.59 -34.53
N VAL A 214 -5.60 14.20 -34.90
CA VAL A 214 -5.15 15.50 -34.38
C VAL A 214 -5.42 16.59 -35.40
N SER A 215 -6.10 17.65 -35.00
CA SER A 215 -6.44 18.78 -35.87
C SER A 215 -5.71 20.06 -35.44
N PHE A 216 -5.09 20.76 -36.39
CA PHE A 216 -4.50 22.09 -36.20
C PHE A 216 -5.34 23.14 -36.91
N CYS A 217 -6.30 23.73 -36.22
CA CYS A 217 -7.31 24.63 -36.78
C CYS A 217 -6.69 25.87 -37.43
N ASP A 218 -7.22 26.23 -38.60
CA ASP A 218 -6.87 27.46 -39.35
C ASP A 218 -5.36 27.66 -39.51
N SER A 219 -4.63 26.55 -39.64
CA SER A 219 -3.18 26.55 -39.71
C SER A 219 -2.68 25.78 -40.92
N ASN A 220 -1.38 25.70 -41.08
CA ASN A 220 -0.73 24.89 -42.11
C ASN A 220 0.46 24.14 -41.52
N VAL A 221 1.07 23.25 -42.31
CA VAL A 221 2.22 22.43 -41.89
C VAL A 221 3.34 23.26 -41.25
N SER A 222 3.69 24.41 -41.84
CA SER A 222 4.78 25.27 -41.34
C SER A 222 4.45 25.98 -40.03
N GLN A 223 3.17 26.15 -39.71
CA GLN A 223 2.71 26.66 -38.42
C GLN A 223 2.53 25.54 -37.40
N ALA A 224 2.13 24.35 -37.84
CA ALA A 224 1.98 23.19 -36.96
C ALA A 224 3.32 22.68 -36.45
N PHE A 225 4.36 22.69 -37.28
CA PHE A 225 5.61 22.00 -37.00
C PHE A 225 6.82 22.87 -37.32
N GLN A 226 7.80 22.86 -36.43
CA GLN A 226 9.11 23.45 -36.67
C GLN A 226 9.99 22.51 -37.51
N GLY A 227 10.73 23.06 -38.47
CA GLY A 227 11.72 22.30 -39.23
C GLY A 227 11.13 21.14 -40.05
N ASN A 228 11.92 20.10 -40.28
CA ASN A 228 11.48 18.93 -41.03
C ASN A 228 10.74 17.93 -40.13
N TYR A 229 9.42 18.13 -40.00
CA TYR A 229 8.58 17.36 -39.08
C TYR A 229 8.59 15.84 -39.30
N THR A 230 8.90 15.37 -40.52
CA THR A 230 9.01 13.93 -40.77
C THR A 230 10.12 13.28 -39.96
N ASP A 231 11.08 14.06 -39.47
CA ASP A 231 12.20 13.53 -38.70
C ASP A 231 11.74 13.09 -37.31
N TYR A 232 10.74 13.75 -36.72
CA TYR A 232 10.25 13.45 -35.37
C TYR A 232 8.77 13.02 -35.29
N ILE A 233 7.98 13.15 -36.37
CA ILE A 233 6.61 12.64 -36.47
C ILE A 233 6.56 11.35 -37.31
N ASN A 234 5.86 10.34 -36.83
CA ASN A 234 5.57 9.12 -37.58
C ASN A 234 4.39 9.36 -38.53
N VAL A 235 4.67 9.92 -39.71
CA VAL A 235 3.63 10.27 -40.69
C VAL A 235 2.77 9.08 -41.12
N ASP A 236 3.33 7.88 -41.23
CA ASP A 236 2.60 6.68 -41.68
C ASP A 236 1.54 6.21 -40.67
N LYS A 237 1.75 6.51 -39.38
CA LYS A 237 0.83 6.15 -38.30
C LYS A 237 -0.02 7.33 -37.82
N SER A 238 0.19 8.51 -38.39
CA SER A 238 -0.46 9.73 -37.94
C SER A 238 -1.62 10.12 -38.87
N THR A 239 -2.72 10.58 -38.28
CA THR A 239 -3.86 11.18 -38.96
C THR A 239 -3.98 12.63 -38.49
N ILE A 240 -3.54 13.56 -39.35
CA ILE A 240 -3.46 15.01 -39.07
C ILE A 240 -4.43 15.75 -40.00
N SER A 241 -5.20 16.69 -39.46
CA SER A 241 -5.97 17.66 -40.25
C SER A 241 -5.56 19.10 -39.94
N TYR A 242 -5.77 20.00 -40.91
CA TYR A 242 -5.54 21.45 -40.76
C TYR A 242 -6.84 22.26 -40.81
N GLU A 243 -7.94 21.57 -41.10
CA GLU A 243 -9.29 22.10 -41.00
C GLU A 243 -9.89 21.52 -39.73
N CYS A 244 -10.49 22.40 -38.94
CA CYS A 244 -11.40 21.99 -37.90
C CYS A 244 -12.79 22.12 -38.48
N ASP A 245 -13.60 21.08 -38.39
CA ASP A 245 -15.00 21.18 -38.78
C ASP A 245 -15.61 22.36 -38.00
N ASP A 246 -16.14 23.36 -38.72
CA ASP A 246 -16.80 24.54 -38.19
C ASP A 246 -18.05 24.11 -37.39
N THR A 247 -17.80 23.72 -36.13
CA THR A 247 -18.73 23.52 -35.02
C THR A 247 -19.91 22.57 -35.27
N PRO A 248 -20.12 21.56 -34.42
CA PRO A 248 -21.22 21.70 -33.50
C PRO A 248 -20.83 22.79 -32.51
N ASP A 249 -21.75 23.71 -32.18
CA ASP A 249 -21.73 24.33 -30.85
C ASP A 249 -21.24 23.25 -29.90
N LEU A 250 -20.14 23.47 -29.18
CA LEU A 250 -19.90 22.69 -27.97
C LEU A 250 -21.26 22.77 -27.28
N PRO A 251 -22.02 21.65 -27.19
CA PRO A 251 -23.16 21.75 -26.34
C PRO A 251 -22.52 22.12 -25.01
N THR A 252 -23.16 23.00 -24.28
CA THR A 252 -23.00 22.98 -22.84
C THR A 252 -23.52 21.61 -22.40
N ILE A 253 -22.72 20.58 -22.68
CA ILE A 253 -22.79 19.25 -22.15
C ILE A 253 -22.21 19.49 -20.76
N GLU A 254 -23.11 19.73 -19.80
CA GLU A 254 -22.99 19.04 -18.52
C GLU A 254 -22.37 17.66 -18.80
N PRO A 255 -21.12 17.39 -18.39
CA PRO A 255 -20.29 16.34 -18.96
C PRO A 255 -21.05 15.01 -18.93
N THR A 256 -21.61 14.61 -20.07
CA THR A 256 -21.95 13.21 -20.28
C THR A 256 -20.65 12.55 -20.67
N ASP A 257 -19.84 12.30 -19.64
CA ASP A 257 -18.79 11.29 -19.59
C ASP A 257 -19.18 10.12 -20.51
N GLU A 258 -18.37 9.84 -21.53
CA GLU A 258 -18.60 8.77 -22.52
C GLU A 258 -18.74 7.37 -21.86
N PHE A 259 -18.24 7.24 -20.63
CA PHE A 259 -18.35 6.05 -19.78
C PHE A 259 -19.13 6.32 -18.49
N THR A 260 -20.11 7.22 -18.53
CA THR A 260 -21.07 7.41 -17.43
C THR A 260 -22.43 6.90 -17.82
N CYS A 261 -22.98 6.07 -16.95
CA CYS A 261 -24.38 5.68 -17.02
C CYS A 261 -25.26 6.89 -16.68
N VAL A 262 -26.10 7.31 -17.63
CA VAL A 262 -27.06 8.41 -17.42
C VAL A 262 -28.42 7.87 -16.99
N SER A 263 -29.08 8.61 -16.10
CA SER A 263 -30.44 8.31 -15.62
C SER A 263 -31.42 8.11 -16.78
N GLY A 264 -32.35 7.17 -16.62
CA GLY A 264 -33.39 6.92 -17.62
C GLY A 264 -32.92 6.29 -18.94
N LYS A 265 -31.65 5.86 -19.05
CA LYS A 265 -31.18 4.96 -20.13
C LYS A 265 -30.55 3.70 -19.55
N ARG A 266 -30.71 2.55 -20.21
CA ARG A 266 -30.00 1.32 -19.81
C ARG A 266 -28.51 1.56 -20.02
N CYS A 267 -27.71 1.20 -19.03
CA CYS A 267 -26.26 1.31 -19.10
C CYS A 267 -25.64 0.00 -19.58
N ASP A 268 -25.20 0.00 -20.82
CA ASP A 268 -24.60 -1.17 -21.45
C ASP A 268 -23.45 -0.69 -22.35
N PHE A 269 -22.22 -0.94 -21.89
CA PHE A 269 -21.00 -0.61 -22.62
C PHE A 269 -20.36 -1.86 -23.25
N GLY A 270 -21.04 -3.00 -23.23
CA GLY A 270 -20.51 -4.25 -23.75
C GLY A 270 -19.39 -4.83 -22.87
N GLN A 271 -18.30 -5.24 -23.51
CA GLN A 271 -17.18 -5.94 -22.86
C GLN A 271 -15.85 -5.22 -23.08
N GLY A 272 -15.22 -4.83 -21.97
CA GLY A 272 -13.85 -4.33 -21.96
C GLY A 272 -12.83 -5.41 -22.32
N THR A 273 -11.74 -4.97 -22.93
CA THR A 273 -10.55 -5.76 -23.27
C THR A 273 -9.34 -5.15 -22.56
N ILE A 274 -8.20 -5.84 -22.54
CA ILE A 274 -6.97 -5.34 -21.93
C ILE A 274 -6.54 -3.98 -22.48
N ASN A 275 -6.85 -3.69 -23.75
CA ASN A 275 -6.40 -2.47 -24.42
C ASN A 275 -7.35 -1.28 -24.20
N ASN A 276 -8.56 -1.51 -23.72
CA ASN A 276 -9.61 -0.48 -23.63
C ASN A 276 -10.47 -0.60 -22.37
N ILE A 277 -10.03 -1.38 -21.38
CA ILE A 277 -10.66 -1.41 -20.07
C ILE A 277 -10.56 -0.02 -19.45
N THR A 278 -11.66 0.44 -18.86
CA THR A 278 -11.80 1.77 -18.28
C THR A 278 -12.79 1.73 -17.11
N THR A 279 -13.00 2.88 -16.47
CA THR A 279 -13.94 3.06 -15.37
C THR A 279 -15.30 3.54 -15.85
N ILE A 280 -16.32 2.73 -15.60
CA ILE A 280 -17.72 3.12 -15.79
C ILE A 280 -18.22 3.81 -14.53
N LYS A 281 -18.69 5.05 -14.66
CA LYS A 281 -19.21 5.86 -13.55
C LYS A 281 -20.74 5.85 -13.53
N ILE A 282 -21.33 5.61 -12.37
CA ILE A 282 -22.78 5.59 -12.15
C ILE A 282 -23.08 6.44 -10.92
N LYS A 283 -23.15 7.75 -11.10
CA LYS A 283 -23.25 8.69 -9.97
C LYS A 283 -24.56 9.44 -9.99
N ASN A 284 -25.14 9.64 -8.80
CA ASN A 284 -26.30 10.51 -8.59
C ASN A 284 -27.46 10.24 -9.57
N SER A 285 -27.64 8.97 -9.94
CA SER A 285 -28.53 8.59 -11.04
C SER A 285 -29.76 7.82 -10.54
N GLN A 286 -30.78 7.75 -11.38
CA GLN A 286 -31.98 6.97 -11.12
C GLN A 286 -32.40 6.17 -12.36
N PHE A 287 -32.60 4.87 -12.16
CA PHE A 287 -33.05 3.91 -13.15
C PHE A 287 -34.37 3.32 -12.66
N ASN A 288 -35.45 3.53 -13.43
CA ASN A 288 -36.79 3.08 -13.07
C ASN A 288 -37.32 2.16 -14.17
N ASP A 289 -37.94 1.05 -13.78
CA ASP A 289 -38.76 0.18 -14.64
C ASP A 289 -38.02 -0.38 -15.87
N PHE A 290 -36.70 -0.55 -15.78
CA PHE A 290 -35.94 -1.18 -16.86
C PHE A 290 -36.27 -2.67 -16.96
N TYR A 291 -36.44 -3.18 -18.17
CA TYR A 291 -36.65 -4.59 -18.43
C TYR A 291 -35.73 -5.08 -19.55
N THR A 292 -35.06 -6.21 -19.34
CA THR A 292 -34.22 -6.87 -20.35
C THR A 292 -34.48 -8.38 -20.41
N GLU A 293 -34.61 -8.92 -21.62
CA GLU A 293 -34.55 -10.35 -21.91
C GLU A 293 -33.08 -10.81 -21.93
N GLY A 294 -32.48 -10.96 -20.76
CA GLY A 294 -31.06 -11.26 -20.57
C GLY A 294 -30.56 -10.86 -19.18
N ASP A 295 -29.27 -10.56 -19.07
CA ASP A 295 -28.62 -10.07 -17.85
C ASP A 295 -28.70 -8.53 -17.75
N GLY A 296 -28.66 -8.00 -16.53
CA GLY A 296 -28.53 -6.57 -16.27
C GLY A 296 -29.76 -5.78 -16.70
N GLY A 297 -30.74 -5.62 -15.81
CA GLY A 297 -31.97 -4.87 -16.11
C GLY A 297 -31.64 -3.41 -16.43
N ALA A 298 -31.04 -2.69 -15.49
CA ALA A 298 -30.61 -1.30 -15.71
C ALA A 298 -29.14 -1.18 -16.14
N VAL A 299 -28.24 -2.04 -15.63
CA VAL A 299 -26.80 -1.97 -15.90
C VAL A 299 -26.26 -3.35 -16.27
N TYR A 300 -25.52 -3.42 -17.37
CA TYR A 300 -24.82 -4.62 -17.84
C TYR A 300 -23.39 -4.27 -18.22
N LEU A 301 -22.41 -4.79 -17.46
CA LEU A 301 -21.00 -4.48 -17.66
C LEU A 301 -20.13 -5.74 -17.62
N ARG A 302 -19.17 -5.84 -18.54
CA ARG A 302 -18.14 -6.88 -18.51
C ARG A 302 -16.74 -6.31 -18.62
N ASN A 303 -15.85 -6.75 -17.73
CA ASN A 303 -14.42 -6.38 -17.74
C ASN A 303 -14.20 -4.86 -17.68
N TYR A 304 -14.86 -4.20 -16.72
CA TYR A 304 -14.69 -2.78 -16.46
C TYR A 304 -14.40 -2.53 -14.98
N PHE A 305 -13.71 -1.43 -14.71
CA PHE A 305 -13.77 -0.82 -13.39
C PHE A 305 -15.14 -0.15 -13.24
N VAL A 306 -15.70 -0.14 -12.04
CA VAL A 306 -17.04 0.43 -11.81
C VAL A 306 -17.01 1.31 -10.57
N GLU A 307 -17.53 2.52 -10.69
CA GLU A 307 -17.74 3.45 -9.59
C GLU A 307 -19.22 3.87 -9.58
N CYS A 308 -20.02 3.23 -8.73
CA CYS A 308 -21.43 3.54 -8.56
C CYS A 308 -21.67 4.20 -7.20
N VAL A 309 -22.21 5.42 -7.18
CA VAL A 309 -22.36 6.21 -5.95
C VAL A 309 -23.69 6.98 -5.95
N HIS A 310 -24.41 7.00 -4.83
CA HIS A 310 -25.66 7.77 -4.66
C HIS A 310 -26.72 7.50 -5.75
N THR A 311 -26.86 6.25 -6.20
CA THR A 311 -27.74 5.89 -7.33
C THR A 311 -28.93 5.05 -6.89
N LYS A 312 -30.07 5.20 -7.56
CA LYS A 312 -31.32 4.45 -7.30
C LYS A 312 -31.69 3.55 -8.46
N PHE A 313 -31.98 2.29 -8.18
CA PHE A 313 -32.50 1.29 -9.10
C PHE A 313 -33.86 0.84 -8.59
N ILE A 314 -34.93 1.19 -9.29
CA ILE A 314 -36.30 0.98 -8.84
C ILE A 314 -37.03 0.13 -9.88
N GLU A 315 -37.62 -0.98 -9.45
CA GLU A 315 -38.42 -1.89 -10.29
C GLU A 315 -37.69 -2.36 -11.56
N CYS A 316 -36.36 -2.49 -11.50
CA CYS A 316 -35.55 -2.93 -12.64
C CYS A 316 -35.53 -4.47 -12.70
N LYS A 317 -35.74 -5.05 -13.88
CA LYS A 317 -36.07 -6.46 -14.07
C LYS A 317 -35.25 -7.06 -15.20
N CYS A 318 -34.84 -8.29 -15.04
CA CYS A 318 -34.25 -9.07 -16.12
C CYS A 318 -34.69 -10.54 -16.04
N THR A 319 -34.60 -11.27 -17.15
CA THR A 319 -34.98 -12.69 -17.18
C THR A 319 -33.89 -13.63 -16.69
N GLU A 320 -32.64 -13.13 -16.56
CA GLU A 320 -31.46 -13.89 -16.14
C GLU A 320 -30.87 -13.31 -14.84
N GLN A 321 -29.65 -12.76 -14.83
CA GLN A 321 -29.00 -12.26 -13.60
C GLN A 321 -28.89 -10.73 -13.55
N GLY A 322 -28.90 -10.15 -12.35
CA GLY A 322 -28.65 -8.71 -12.13
C GLY A 322 -29.84 -7.81 -12.49
N GLY A 323 -30.92 -7.85 -11.71
CA GLY A 323 -32.15 -7.09 -12.03
C GLY A 323 -31.92 -5.57 -12.05
N GLY A 324 -31.17 -5.05 -11.07
CA GLY A 324 -30.59 -3.71 -11.14
C GLY A 324 -29.30 -3.72 -11.96
N ILE A 325 -28.26 -4.38 -11.41
CA ILE A 325 -26.90 -4.36 -11.94
C ILE A 325 -26.39 -5.78 -12.19
N PHE A 326 -25.80 -6.00 -13.35
CA PHE A 326 -24.97 -7.16 -13.68
C PHE A 326 -23.53 -6.73 -13.98
N ILE A 327 -22.56 -7.33 -13.28
CA ILE A 327 -21.12 -7.12 -13.53
C ILE A 327 -20.40 -8.46 -13.63
N ARG A 328 -19.58 -8.65 -14.67
CA ARG A 328 -18.73 -9.84 -14.80
C ARG A 328 -17.31 -9.50 -15.27
N ASN A 329 -16.30 -9.86 -14.50
CA ASN A 329 -14.89 -9.60 -14.79
C ASN A 329 -14.11 -10.92 -14.97
N ASN A 330 -13.69 -11.20 -16.20
CA ASN A 330 -13.02 -12.43 -16.63
C ASN A 330 -11.81 -12.13 -17.56
N LEU A 331 -11.00 -11.10 -17.26
CA LEU A 331 -9.76 -10.80 -17.98
C LEU A 331 -8.55 -11.57 -17.39
N TYR A 332 -8.50 -12.89 -17.58
CA TYR A 332 -7.49 -13.77 -16.95
C TYR A 332 -6.01 -13.37 -17.16
N THR A 333 -5.69 -12.66 -18.23
CA THR A 333 -4.33 -12.20 -18.55
C THR A 333 -4.04 -10.77 -18.07
N TYR A 334 -5.01 -10.11 -17.44
CA TYR A 334 -4.85 -8.77 -16.86
C TYR A 334 -4.29 -8.89 -15.44
N SER A 335 -3.10 -8.32 -15.23
CA SER A 335 -2.33 -8.47 -13.99
C SER A 335 -2.66 -7.43 -12.92
N GLU A 336 -3.36 -6.35 -13.28
CA GLU A 336 -3.72 -5.27 -12.36
C GLU A 336 -5.04 -5.55 -11.63
N LEU A 337 -5.24 -4.87 -10.50
CA LEU A 337 -6.46 -4.96 -9.70
C LEU A 337 -7.63 -4.29 -10.43
N ILE A 338 -8.68 -5.03 -10.77
CA ILE A 338 -9.96 -4.47 -11.26
C ILE A 338 -10.85 -4.16 -10.05
N ALA A 339 -11.07 -2.87 -9.79
CA ALA A 339 -11.90 -2.39 -8.69
C ALA A 339 -13.35 -2.12 -9.12
N VAL A 340 -14.30 -2.65 -8.36
CA VAL A 340 -15.74 -2.38 -8.50
C VAL A 340 -16.25 -1.87 -7.16
N SER A 341 -16.65 -0.60 -7.10
CA SER A 341 -17.26 0.02 -5.91
C SER A 341 -18.70 0.45 -6.17
N ILE A 342 -19.61 0.10 -5.25
CA ILE A 342 -21.01 0.49 -5.24
C ILE A 342 -21.35 1.02 -3.84
N GLU A 343 -21.59 2.33 -3.73
CA GLU A 343 -21.72 3.02 -2.46
C GLU A 343 -22.99 3.87 -2.39
N PHE A 344 -23.58 3.99 -1.18
CA PHE A 344 -24.68 4.91 -0.89
C PHE A 344 -25.89 4.79 -1.85
N SER A 345 -26.15 3.59 -2.36
CA SER A 345 -27.11 3.35 -3.45
C SER A 345 -28.32 2.51 -3.00
N GLN A 346 -29.45 2.66 -3.69
CA GLN A 346 -30.72 2.02 -3.34
C GLN A 346 -31.20 1.09 -4.45
N PHE A 347 -31.60 -0.12 -4.10
CA PHE A 347 -32.18 -1.13 -4.99
C PHE A 347 -33.55 -1.52 -4.46
N LYS A 348 -34.61 -1.11 -5.15
CA LYS A 348 -35.99 -1.27 -4.68
C LYS A 348 -36.85 -2.01 -5.69
N GLY A 349 -37.45 -3.14 -5.31
CA GLY A 349 -38.41 -3.85 -6.17
C GLY A 349 -37.80 -4.49 -7.42
N CYS A 350 -36.48 -4.60 -7.49
CA CYS A 350 -35.80 -5.21 -8.64
C CYS A 350 -36.05 -6.72 -8.71
N GLN A 351 -35.99 -7.31 -9.92
CA GLN A 351 -36.34 -8.72 -10.14
C GLN A 351 -35.36 -9.43 -11.10
N ALA A 352 -34.87 -10.61 -10.72
CA ALA A 352 -33.99 -11.45 -11.54
C ALA A 352 -34.00 -12.91 -11.06
N VAL A 353 -33.44 -13.85 -11.82
CA VAL A 353 -33.24 -15.24 -11.37
C VAL A 353 -32.11 -15.33 -10.33
N GLY A 354 -31.09 -14.48 -10.44
CA GLY A 354 -30.00 -14.36 -9.49
C GLY A 354 -29.53 -12.91 -9.36
N GLY A 355 -29.35 -12.40 -8.13
CA GLY A 355 -28.89 -11.03 -7.91
C GLY A 355 -29.93 -9.99 -8.35
N ALA A 356 -31.14 -10.01 -7.76
CA ALA A 356 -32.20 -9.13 -8.22
C ALA A 356 -31.85 -7.64 -8.05
N GLY A 357 -31.17 -7.24 -6.98
CA GLY A 357 -30.49 -5.95 -6.90
C GLY A 357 -29.20 -5.95 -7.72
N ILE A 358 -28.21 -6.73 -7.27
CA ILE A 358 -26.86 -6.79 -7.85
C ILE A 358 -26.44 -8.24 -8.07
N TYR A 359 -25.91 -8.53 -9.26
CA TYR A 359 -25.17 -9.76 -9.55
C TYR A 359 -23.72 -9.41 -9.91
N VAL A 360 -22.74 -10.03 -9.23
CA VAL A 360 -21.32 -9.89 -9.57
C VAL A 360 -20.64 -11.25 -9.75
N GLN A 361 -19.75 -11.32 -10.75
CA GLN A 361 -18.98 -12.52 -11.03
C GLN A 361 -17.53 -12.21 -11.41
N SER A 362 -16.57 -12.86 -10.76
CA SER A 362 -15.17 -12.93 -11.19
C SER A 362 -14.51 -14.19 -10.65
N SER A 363 -13.71 -14.87 -11.47
CA SER A 363 -12.81 -15.93 -11.00
C SER A 363 -11.37 -15.45 -10.75
N MET A 364 -11.12 -14.14 -10.89
CA MET A 364 -9.79 -13.54 -10.75
C MET A 364 -9.55 -13.07 -9.32
N THR A 365 -8.42 -13.43 -8.72
CA THR A 365 -8.00 -12.90 -7.41
C THR A 365 -7.60 -11.42 -7.46
N THR A 366 -7.41 -10.88 -8.65
CA THR A 366 -7.16 -9.46 -8.90
C THR A 366 -8.45 -8.67 -9.15
N THR A 367 -9.63 -9.22 -8.86
CA THR A 367 -10.88 -8.43 -8.85
C THR A 367 -11.34 -8.23 -7.41
N MET A 368 -11.66 -6.99 -7.05
CA MET A 368 -12.22 -6.65 -5.74
C MET A 368 -13.59 -5.99 -5.92
N PHE A 369 -14.62 -6.59 -5.32
CA PHE A 369 -15.97 -6.04 -5.25
C PHE A 369 -16.20 -5.41 -3.88
N SER A 370 -16.56 -4.13 -3.85
CA SER A 370 -16.90 -3.37 -2.64
C SER A 370 -18.32 -2.84 -2.76
N ILE A 371 -19.22 -3.26 -1.89
CA ILE A 371 -20.62 -2.80 -1.84
C ILE A 371 -20.86 -2.23 -0.44
N SER A 372 -21.05 -0.93 -0.31
CA SER A 372 -21.12 -0.29 1.00
C SER A 372 -22.27 0.71 1.15
N SER A 373 -22.81 0.84 2.35
CA SER A 373 -23.84 1.84 2.68
C SER A 373 -25.06 1.82 1.75
N CYS A 374 -25.43 0.64 1.24
CA CYS A 374 -26.53 0.48 0.27
C CYS A 374 -27.80 -0.06 0.93
N VAL A 375 -28.96 0.22 0.33
CA VAL A 375 -30.28 -0.25 0.79
C VAL A 375 -30.92 -1.13 -0.27
N PHE A 376 -31.24 -2.37 0.09
CA PHE A 376 -31.91 -3.37 -0.76
C PHE A 376 -33.32 -3.65 -0.22
N ASP A 377 -34.33 -3.09 -0.85
CA ASP A 377 -35.72 -3.13 -0.38
C ASP A 377 -36.65 -3.87 -1.36
N SER A 378 -37.32 -4.91 -0.88
CA SER A 378 -38.41 -5.59 -1.59
C SER A 378 -38.01 -6.18 -2.95
N ASN A 379 -36.73 -6.53 -3.14
CA ASN A 379 -36.25 -7.18 -4.37
C ASN A 379 -36.66 -8.66 -4.40
N ILE A 380 -36.90 -9.21 -5.60
CA ILE A 380 -37.56 -10.51 -5.76
C ILE A 380 -36.78 -11.41 -6.72
N ILE A 381 -36.48 -12.63 -6.27
CA ILE A 381 -35.98 -13.69 -7.14
C ILE A 381 -37.14 -14.32 -7.92
N ILE A 382 -37.04 -14.34 -9.25
CA ILE A 382 -38.03 -14.95 -10.13
C ILE A 382 -37.63 -16.39 -10.54
N PRO A 383 -38.60 -17.30 -10.73
CA PRO A 383 -38.30 -18.66 -11.19
C PRO A 383 -37.71 -18.68 -12.60
N SER A 384 -36.58 -19.38 -12.80
CA SER A 384 -35.99 -19.59 -14.13
C SER A 384 -36.89 -20.47 -15.01
N ALA A 385 -37.16 -20.02 -16.25
CA ALA A 385 -37.90 -20.79 -17.24
C ALA A 385 -37.12 -22.00 -17.80
N THR A 386 -35.79 -22.03 -17.62
CA THR A 386 -34.85 -22.96 -18.27
C THR A 386 -34.60 -24.26 -17.49
N LYS A 387 -35.18 -24.39 -16.29
CA LYS A 387 -34.92 -25.51 -15.34
C LYS A 387 -35.52 -26.88 -15.75
N ALA A 388 -35.97 -27.04 -17.00
CA ALA A 388 -36.63 -28.28 -17.45
C ALA A 388 -35.72 -29.28 -18.19
N ILE A 389 -34.53 -28.89 -18.67
CA ILE A 389 -33.70 -29.78 -19.50
C ILE A 389 -32.23 -29.43 -19.32
N VAL A 390 -31.50 -30.17 -18.48
CA VAL A 390 -30.19 -30.80 -18.76
C VAL A 390 -29.81 -31.61 -17.52
N LYS A 391 -29.72 -32.93 -17.69
CA LYS A 391 -28.94 -33.82 -16.83
C LYS A 391 -27.63 -34.07 -17.58
N ASP A 392 -26.54 -34.02 -16.83
CA ASP A 392 -25.18 -34.44 -17.17
C ASP A 392 -24.28 -33.40 -17.85
N SER A 393 -23.06 -33.34 -17.30
CA SER A 393 -21.83 -32.62 -17.69
C SER A 393 -21.64 -31.18 -17.20
N GLU A 394 -20.72 -31.07 -16.24
CA GLU A 394 -19.86 -29.94 -15.84
C GLU A 394 -20.35 -28.50 -16.16
N ILE A 395 -20.68 -27.79 -15.08
CA ILE A 395 -21.15 -26.39 -14.99
C ILE A 395 -22.61 -26.19 -15.39
N ASP A 396 -23.57 -26.78 -14.66
CA ASP A 396 -24.94 -26.27 -14.71
C ASP A 396 -25.81 -26.71 -13.53
N SER A 397 -25.79 -25.92 -12.43
CA SER A 397 -26.95 -25.70 -11.54
C SER A 397 -26.59 -24.83 -10.32
N THR A 398 -26.41 -23.50 -10.42
CA THR A 398 -26.35 -22.69 -9.18
C THR A 398 -26.64 -21.19 -9.21
N ASN A 399 -26.81 -20.48 -10.34
CA ASN A 399 -27.02 -19.00 -10.30
C ASN A 399 -28.45 -18.56 -9.88
N ILE A 400 -28.98 -19.11 -8.78
CA ILE A 400 -30.34 -18.83 -8.30
C ILE A 400 -30.27 -18.37 -6.84
N GLY A 401 -30.73 -17.15 -6.57
CA GLY A 401 -30.77 -16.56 -5.23
C GLY A 401 -30.33 -15.11 -5.18
N GLY A 402 -30.09 -14.56 -3.99
CA GLY A 402 -29.50 -13.21 -3.85
C GLY A 402 -30.46 -12.10 -4.26
N GLY A 403 -31.61 -11.99 -3.60
CA GLY A 403 -32.60 -10.94 -3.93
C GLY A 403 -31.99 -9.53 -3.82
N GLY A 404 -31.19 -9.27 -2.79
CA GLY A 404 -30.32 -8.10 -2.72
C GLY A 404 -29.08 -8.29 -3.61
N ILE A 405 -28.17 -9.16 -3.19
CA ILE A 405 -26.86 -9.36 -3.82
C ILE A 405 -26.60 -10.83 -4.10
N TYR A 406 -26.04 -11.13 -5.28
CA TYR A 406 -25.44 -12.42 -5.60
C TYR A 406 -23.94 -12.25 -5.88
N LEU A 407 -23.09 -12.88 -5.06
CA LEU A 407 -21.63 -12.85 -5.19
C LEU A 407 -21.08 -14.17 -5.76
N VAL A 408 -20.39 -14.11 -6.90
CA VAL A 408 -19.58 -15.21 -7.46
C VAL A 408 -18.13 -14.74 -7.60
N CYS A 409 -17.40 -14.60 -6.49
CA CYS A 409 -16.03 -14.09 -6.52
C CYS A 409 -15.15 -14.67 -5.40
N PRO A 410 -13.82 -14.69 -5.57
CA PRO A 410 -12.91 -15.07 -4.50
C PRO A 410 -12.83 -14.00 -3.41
N ASN A 411 -12.94 -12.72 -3.79
CA ASN A 411 -12.71 -11.57 -2.92
C ASN A 411 -13.88 -10.59 -3.01
N GLY A 412 -14.41 -10.15 -1.87
CA GLY A 412 -15.48 -9.15 -1.85
C GLY A 412 -15.83 -8.64 -0.45
N PHE A 413 -16.31 -7.40 -0.39
CA PHE A 413 -16.74 -6.72 0.82
C PHE A 413 -18.16 -6.20 0.67
N VAL A 414 -19.02 -6.53 1.63
CA VAL A 414 -20.34 -5.92 1.79
C VAL A 414 -20.38 -5.26 3.16
N ASP A 415 -20.53 -3.93 3.24
CA ASP A 415 -20.41 -3.20 4.50
C ASP A 415 -21.58 -2.23 4.72
N SER A 416 -22.10 -2.19 5.94
CA SER A 416 -23.07 -1.16 6.37
C SER A 416 -24.30 -1.08 5.47
N CYS A 417 -24.74 -2.22 4.93
CA CYS A 417 -25.91 -2.30 4.05
C CYS A 417 -27.16 -2.72 4.81
N GLU A 418 -28.32 -2.28 4.32
CA GLU A 418 -29.64 -2.64 4.85
C GLU A 418 -30.40 -3.48 3.84
N PHE A 419 -30.92 -4.62 4.28
CA PHE A 419 -31.72 -5.54 3.48
C PHE A 419 -33.11 -5.64 4.08
N LEU A 420 -34.12 -5.24 3.33
CA LEU A 420 -35.49 -5.04 3.81
C LEU A 420 -36.46 -5.83 2.92
N ASN A 421 -37.18 -6.79 3.49
CA ASN A 421 -38.32 -7.44 2.82
C ASN A 421 -38.02 -8.07 1.44
N ASN A 422 -36.78 -8.45 1.16
CA ASN A 422 -36.45 -9.14 -0.08
C ASN A 422 -37.04 -10.57 -0.07
N LYS A 423 -37.22 -11.15 -1.27
CA LYS A 423 -37.88 -12.46 -1.44
C LYS A 423 -37.08 -13.41 -2.32
N GLY A 424 -36.95 -14.67 -1.89
CA GLY A 424 -36.30 -15.75 -2.63
C GLY A 424 -35.36 -16.59 -1.77
N ILE A 425 -34.56 -17.45 -2.42
CA ILE A 425 -33.46 -18.17 -1.75
C ILE A 425 -32.30 -17.19 -1.54
N GLY A 426 -31.73 -17.13 -0.33
CA GLY A 426 -30.74 -16.11 0.01
C GLY A 426 -31.23 -14.72 -0.36
N CYS A 427 -32.46 -14.39 0.02
CA CYS A 427 -33.17 -13.23 -0.50
C CYS A 427 -32.42 -11.91 -0.27
N ASP A 428 -31.54 -11.85 0.72
CA ASP A 428 -30.71 -10.69 0.97
C ASP A 428 -29.35 -10.86 0.30
N ILE A 429 -28.63 -11.94 0.63
CA ILE A 429 -27.33 -12.25 0.01
C ILE A 429 -27.25 -13.74 -0.34
N ALA A 430 -26.81 -14.03 -1.56
CA ALA A 430 -26.33 -15.35 -1.95
C ALA A 430 -24.84 -15.29 -2.33
N VAL A 431 -24.07 -16.28 -1.88
CA VAL A 431 -22.64 -16.42 -2.17
C VAL A 431 -22.40 -17.77 -2.81
N TYR A 432 -21.75 -17.79 -3.97
CA TYR A 432 -21.24 -19.01 -4.59
C TYR A 432 -19.73 -18.96 -4.68
N LEU A 433 -19.08 -19.96 -4.07
CA LEU A 433 -17.63 -20.10 -4.11
C LEU A 433 -17.25 -20.99 -5.31
N PRO A 434 -16.54 -20.48 -6.33
CA PRO A 434 -16.04 -21.30 -7.42
C PRO A 434 -14.81 -22.10 -6.96
N GLY A 435 -14.75 -23.39 -7.29
CA GLY A 435 -13.62 -24.27 -6.93
C GLY A 435 -12.29 -23.87 -7.59
N GLY A 436 -11.17 -24.37 -7.06
CA GLY A 436 -9.86 -24.33 -7.75
C GLY A 436 -9.03 -23.05 -7.61
N VAL A 437 -9.39 -22.14 -6.70
CA VAL A 437 -8.63 -20.90 -6.43
C VAL A 437 -7.71 -21.08 -5.21
N ALA A 438 -6.42 -20.74 -5.35
CA ALA A 438 -5.44 -20.78 -4.27
C ALA A 438 -5.63 -19.60 -3.30
N GLN A 439 -5.53 -19.89 -2.00
CA GLN A 439 -5.88 -18.97 -0.91
C GLN A 439 -5.06 -17.67 -0.94
N LYS A 440 -5.74 -16.53 -1.07
CA LYS A 440 -5.17 -15.22 -0.68
C LYS A 440 -6.16 -14.30 0.01
N GLU A 441 -7.44 -14.26 -0.38
CA GLU A 441 -8.45 -13.33 0.17
C GLU A 441 -9.85 -13.98 0.18
N GLY A 442 -10.80 -13.44 0.94
CA GLY A 442 -12.13 -14.04 1.21
C GLY A 442 -13.28 -13.04 1.05
N ILE A 443 -14.49 -13.47 1.42
CA ILE A 443 -15.69 -12.61 1.42
C ILE A 443 -16.00 -12.15 2.84
N GLU A 444 -16.12 -10.84 3.04
CA GLU A 444 -16.48 -10.25 4.33
C GLU A 444 -17.77 -9.45 4.23
N VAL A 445 -18.72 -9.73 5.13
CA VAL A 445 -19.98 -9.00 5.27
C VAL A 445 -20.00 -8.34 6.65
N LYS A 446 -20.07 -7.00 6.70
CA LYS A 446 -19.83 -6.22 7.92
C LYS A 446 -20.95 -5.25 8.20
N SER A 447 -21.29 -5.08 9.47
CA SER A 447 -22.19 -4.02 9.94
C SER A 447 -23.53 -3.96 9.19
N CYS A 448 -23.98 -5.09 8.62
CA CYS A 448 -25.19 -5.16 7.81
C CYS A 448 -26.41 -5.51 8.67
N MET A 449 -27.56 -4.99 8.25
CA MET A 449 -28.85 -5.23 8.88
C MET A 449 -29.76 -5.99 7.91
N PHE A 450 -30.28 -7.13 8.35
CA PHE A 450 -31.16 -8.00 7.59
C PHE A 450 -32.53 -8.04 8.25
N SER A 451 -33.56 -7.55 7.56
CA SER A 451 -34.97 -7.63 7.97
C SER A 451 -35.67 -8.66 7.09
N PHE A 452 -35.72 -9.89 7.62
CA PHE A 452 -36.12 -11.09 6.92
C PHE A 452 -37.37 -11.72 7.52
N ASN A 453 -38.42 -11.83 6.69
CA ASN A 453 -39.62 -12.57 7.04
C ASN A 453 -39.60 -13.93 6.35
N GLY A 454 -39.20 -14.95 7.09
CA GLY A 454 -39.04 -16.32 6.62
C GLY A 454 -40.37 -17.05 6.49
N ASN A 455 -40.64 -17.59 5.30
CA ASN A 455 -41.76 -18.49 5.02
C ASN A 455 -41.38 -19.49 3.91
N ASN A 456 -42.26 -20.42 3.55
CA ASN A 456 -41.92 -21.46 2.56
C ASN A 456 -41.54 -20.92 1.16
N ASP A 457 -41.92 -19.69 0.81
CA ASP A 457 -41.52 -19.01 -0.43
C ASP A 457 -40.25 -18.15 -0.25
N ASN A 458 -39.80 -17.96 0.99
CA ASN A 458 -38.63 -17.19 1.40
C ASN A 458 -37.77 -18.04 2.36
N PRO A 459 -37.04 -19.05 1.83
CA PRO A 459 -36.39 -20.07 2.66
C PRO A 459 -35.12 -19.57 3.36
N SER A 460 -34.45 -18.53 2.85
CA SER A 460 -33.27 -18.00 3.53
C SER A 460 -32.98 -16.54 3.25
N SER A 461 -32.44 -15.83 4.25
CA SER A 461 -31.91 -14.47 4.10
C SER A 461 -30.53 -14.50 3.47
N PHE A 462 -29.63 -15.30 4.04
CA PHE A 462 -28.29 -15.54 3.55
C PHE A 462 -28.15 -16.97 3.04
N TYR A 463 -27.67 -17.15 1.81
CA TYR A 463 -27.40 -18.48 1.24
C TYR A 463 -25.94 -18.64 0.82
N LEU A 464 -25.28 -19.68 1.30
CA LEU A 464 -23.92 -20.04 0.90
C LEU A 464 -23.91 -21.34 0.10
N ASN A 465 -23.38 -21.29 -1.11
CA ASN A 465 -23.13 -22.47 -1.93
C ASN A 465 -21.62 -22.73 -2.09
N ARG A 466 -21.20 -23.91 -1.62
CA ARG A 466 -19.85 -24.44 -1.67
C ARG A 466 -19.80 -25.49 -2.79
N GLY A 467 -19.30 -25.11 -3.97
CA GLY A 467 -18.83 -26.05 -5.02
C GLY A 467 -17.65 -27.01 -4.62
N THR A 468 -16.66 -27.26 -5.49
CA THR A 468 -15.63 -28.30 -5.21
C THR A 468 -14.24 -27.73 -4.82
N GLN A 469 -13.72 -28.17 -3.66
CA GLN A 469 -12.40 -27.84 -3.05
C GLN A 469 -12.18 -26.34 -2.75
N PHE A 470 -12.42 -25.93 -1.49
CA PHE A 470 -12.31 -24.53 -1.07
C PHE A 470 -11.17 -24.22 -0.11
N SER A 471 -10.57 -23.05 -0.35
CA SER A 471 -9.73 -22.32 0.60
C SER A 471 -10.25 -20.90 0.90
N ILE A 472 -11.38 -20.49 0.28
CA ILE A 472 -11.96 -19.14 0.41
C ILE A 472 -12.83 -19.08 1.67
N LYS A 473 -12.56 -18.12 2.54
CA LYS A 473 -13.25 -17.92 3.82
C LYS A 473 -14.38 -16.89 3.66
N VAL A 474 -15.57 -17.19 4.23
CA VAL A 474 -16.66 -16.22 4.37
C VAL A 474 -16.77 -15.80 5.83
N THR A 475 -16.79 -14.50 6.12
CA THR A 475 -16.89 -13.97 7.48
C THR A 475 -17.99 -12.92 7.56
N LEU A 476 -18.92 -13.08 8.51
CA LEU A 476 -19.87 -12.04 8.89
C LEU A 476 -19.38 -11.36 10.17
N TYR A 477 -19.42 -10.04 10.22
CA TYR A 477 -18.94 -9.25 11.36
C TYR A 477 -19.97 -8.18 11.74
N ASN A 478 -20.36 -8.11 13.00
CA ASN A 478 -21.27 -7.09 13.53
C ASN A 478 -22.60 -6.97 12.74
N CYS A 479 -23.12 -8.11 12.27
CA CYS A 479 -24.35 -8.14 11.47
C CYS A 479 -25.55 -8.48 12.35
N THR A 480 -26.72 -7.94 12.00
CA THR A 480 -27.96 -8.24 12.73
C THR A 480 -29.03 -8.77 11.79
N PHE A 481 -29.57 -9.93 12.13
CA PHE A 481 -30.73 -10.53 11.49
C PHE A 481 -31.95 -10.35 12.39
N ALA A 482 -33.02 -9.80 11.83
CA ALA A 482 -34.29 -9.58 12.50
C ALA A 482 -35.45 -10.01 11.60
N GLY A 483 -36.60 -10.28 12.20
CA GLY A 483 -37.84 -10.62 11.49
C GLY A 483 -38.39 -11.99 11.88
N GLU A 484 -39.60 -12.29 11.41
CA GLU A 484 -40.32 -13.49 11.84
C GLU A 484 -40.06 -14.68 10.93
N ILE A 485 -39.76 -15.84 11.52
CA ILE A 485 -39.64 -17.12 10.80
C ILE A 485 -40.89 -17.95 11.07
N THR A 486 -41.72 -18.11 10.03
CA THR A 486 -42.99 -18.86 10.07
C THR A 486 -42.98 -20.09 9.18
N GLY A 487 -42.02 -20.20 8.25
CA GLY A 487 -41.88 -21.32 7.34
C GLY A 487 -41.17 -22.51 7.98
N THR A 488 -41.49 -23.71 7.52
CA THR A 488 -40.90 -24.96 8.05
C THR A 488 -39.53 -25.28 7.43
N VAL A 489 -39.15 -24.55 6.40
CA VAL A 489 -37.86 -24.67 5.66
C VAL A 489 -37.08 -23.36 5.70
N SER A 490 -37.48 -22.43 6.56
CA SER A 490 -36.95 -21.06 6.56
C SER A 490 -35.92 -20.87 7.66
N HIS A 491 -34.75 -20.37 7.28
CA HIS A 491 -33.65 -20.08 8.20
C HIS A 491 -33.02 -18.73 7.88
N PHE A 492 -32.41 -18.05 8.85
CA PHE A 492 -31.67 -16.82 8.53
C PHE A 492 -30.46 -17.11 7.63
N ILE A 493 -29.68 -18.14 7.98
CA ILE A 493 -28.51 -18.60 7.20
C ILE A 493 -28.73 -20.04 6.76
N ASP A 494 -28.61 -20.24 5.45
CA ASP A 494 -28.66 -21.55 4.79
C ASP A 494 -27.36 -21.79 4.02
N CYS A 495 -26.91 -23.04 4.01
CA CYS A 495 -25.67 -23.48 3.38
C CYS A 495 -25.87 -24.87 2.77
N ASP A 496 -25.30 -25.11 1.60
CA ASP A 496 -25.39 -26.43 0.98
C ASP A 496 -24.63 -27.51 1.75
N GLU A 497 -25.27 -28.67 1.91
CA GLU A 497 -24.73 -29.84 2.59
C GLU A 497 -23.74 -30.59 1.65
N TYR A 498 -22.50 -30.09 1.54
CA TYR A 498 -21.41 -30.81 0.88
C TYR A 498 -20.47 -31.48 1.90
N ASP A 499 -20.17 -32.75 1.65
CA ASP A 499 -19.65 -33.73 2.62
C ASP A 499 -18.12 -33.64 2.91
N GLN A 500 -17.43 -32.52 2.61
CA GLN A 500 -15.95 -32.45 2.76
C GLN A 500 -15.37 -31.09 3.19
N SER A 501 -14.30 -31.21 4.01
CA SER A 501 -13.32 -30.29 4.63
C SER A 501 -13.00 -28.91 4.02
N GLY A 502 -14.00 -28.11 3.65
CA GLY A 502 -13.83 -26.68 3.33
C GLY A 502 -13.71 -25.82 4.59
N PRO A 503 -13.18 -24.57 4.49
CA PRO A 503 -13.19 -23.62 5.59
C PRO A 503 -14.64 -23.30 5.99
N GLN A 504 -14.92 -23.34 7.28
CA GLN A 504 -16.21 -22.96 7.85
C GLN A 504 -16.37 -21.42 7.84
N MET A 505 -17.61 -20.96 7.73
CA MET A 505 -17.99 -19.55 7.88
C MET A 505 -17.77 -19.12 9.33
N VAL A 506 -17.29 -17.89 9.53
CA VAL A 506 -17.08 -17.31 10.87
C VAL A 506 -18.07 -16.17 11.08
N LEU A 507 -18.81 -16.23 12.19
CA LEU A 507 -19.82 -15.22 12.57
C LEU A 507 -19.34 -14.45 13.80
N LYS A 508 -18.82 -13.23 13.63
CA LYS A 508 -18.28 -12.42 14.73
C LYS A 508 -19.27 -11.34 15.12
N TYR A 509 -19.79 -11.40 16.34
CA TYR A 509 -20.76 -10.43 16.86
C TYR A 509 -22.04 -10.38 16.01
N VAL A 510 -22.53 -11.55 15.59
CA VAL A 510 -23.77 -11.65 14.81
C VAL A 510 -24.94 -11.87 15.75
N SER A 511 -26.00 -11.07 15.59
CA SER A 511 -27.22 -11.17 16.40
C SER A 511 -28.39 -11.64 15.55
N PHE A 512 -29.15 -12.61 16.05
CA PHE A 512 -30.42 -13.06 15.49
C PHE A 512 -31.53 -12.65 16.47
N CYS A 513 -32.27 -11.58 16.18
CA CYS A 513 -33.25 -11.02 17.10
C CYS A 513 -34.42 -11.98 17.35
N ASP A 514 -34.81 -12.14 18.61
CA ASP A 514 -35.96 -12.93 19.08
C ASP A 514 -36.06 -14.33 18.44
N SER A 515 -34.91 -15.00 18.32
CA SER A 515 -34.76 -16.24 17.57
C SER A 515 -34.05 -17.32 18.39
N ASP A 516 -33.73 -18.45 17.77
CA ASP A 516 -32.90 -19.52 18.32
C ASP A 516 -32.03 -20.16 17.23
N GLU A 517 -31.20 -21.13 17.60
CA GLU A 517 -30.29 -21.82 16.69
C GLU A 517 -31.02 -22.51 15.53
N SER A 518 -32.21 -23.06 15.77
CA SER A 518 -33.00 -23.78 14.76
C SER A 518 -33.61 -22.86 13.71
N HIS A 519 -33.90 -21.62 14.09
CA HIS A 519 -34.31 -20.56 13.18
C HIS A 519 -33.10 -19.87 12.50
N ALA A 520 -31.96 -19.80 13.18
CA ALA A 520 -30.75 -19.17 12.63
C ALA A 520 -30.11 -19.99 11.50
N PHE A 521 -30.07 -21.30 11.66
CA PHE A 521 -29.25 -22.17 10.81
C PHE A 521 -30.03 -23.36 10.26
N GLN A 522 -29.84 -23.65 8.97
CA GLN A 522 -30.34 -24.88 8.37
C GLN A 522 -29.45 -26.10 8.70
N GLY A 523 -30.05 -27.25 8.99
CA GLY A 523 -29.31 -28.51 9.13
C GLY A 523 -28.28 -28.52 10.26
N THR A 524 -27.16 -29.21 10.05
CA THR A 524 -26.09 -29.31 11.05
C THR A 524 -25.14 -28.12 10.97
N ALA A 525 -25.46 -27.02 11.66
CA ALA A 525 -24.67 -25.77 11.62
C ALA A 525 -23.15 -25.97 11.80
N LYS A 526 -22.72 -26.93 12.63
CA LYS A 526 -21.30 -27.24 12.88
C LYS A 526 -20.53 -27.71 11.64
N GLU A 527 -21.20 -28.13 10.58
CA GLU A 527 -20.55 -28.56 9.33
C GLU A 527 -20.12 -27.38 8.45
N TYR A 528 -20.63 -26.17 8.74
CA TYR A 528 -20.35 -24.99 7.93
C TYR A 528 -20.14 -23.70 8.72
N ILE A 529 -20.39 -23.69 10.03
CA ILE A 529 -20.07 -22.59 10.96
C ILE A 529 -18.93 -23.01 11.88
N ASP A 530 -17.92 -22.15 11.99
CA ASP A 530 -16.81 -22.28 12.93
C ASP A 530 -17.23 -21.68 14.27
N PHE A 531 -17.89 -22.48 15.10
CA PHE A 531 -18.40 -22.01 16.40
C PHE A 531 -17.30 -21.60 17.37
N ASP A 532 -16.10 -22.16 17.26
CA ASP A 532 -14.98 -21.85 18.16
C ASP A 532 -14.45 -20.42 17.94
N HIS A 533 -14.56 -19.92 16.70
CA HIS A 533 -14.16 -18.56 16.34
C HIS A 533 -15.35 -17.61 16.10
N SER A 534 -16.57 -18.08 16.34
CA SER A 534 -17.80 -17.30 16.19
C SER A 534 -18.33 -16.79 17.53
N ILE A 535 -18.91 -15.60 17.51
CA ILE A 535 -19.59 -14.96 18.62
C ILE A 535 -21.00 -14.61 18.13
N ILE A 536 -21.99 -15.39 18.55
CA ILE A 536 -23.39 -15.29 18.10
C ILE A 536 -24.28 -14.98 19.30
N LYS A 537 -25.33 -14.18 19.09
CA LYS A 537 -26.40 -13.92 20.06
C LYS A 537 -27.77 -14.16 19.41
N TYR A 538 -28.74 -14.58 20.21
CA TYR A 538 -30.13 -14.82 19.77
C TYR A 538 -31.13 -13.78 20.30
N THR A 539 -30.61 -12.62 20.70
CA THR A 539 -31.37 -11.51 21.26
C THR A 539 -30.75 -10.21 20.77
N CYS A 540 -31.58 -9.21 20.50
CA CYS A 540 -31.14 -7.86 20.16
C CYS A 540 -31.43 -6.90 21.33
N GLY A 541 -30.65 -5.82 21.46
CA GLY A 541 -30.93 -4.76 22.45
C GLY A 541 -32.15 -3.91 22.05
N ASP A 542 -32.72 -3.16 23.00
CA ASP A 542 -33.99 -2.41 22.89
C ASP A 542 -34.05 -1.30 21.79
N ASP A 543 -33.02 -1.14 20.95
CA ASP A 543 -32.90 -0.06 19.95
C ASP A 543 -33.37 -0.44 18.53
N PHE A 544 -34.16 -1.51 18.36
CA PHE A 544 -34.71 -1.90 17.04
C PHE A 544 -36.05 -1.18 16.73
N PRO A 545 -36.25 -0.68 15.49
CA PRO A 545 -37.56 -0.20 15.06
C PRO A 545 -38.50 -1.39 14.85
N THR A 546 -39.25 -1.73 15.89
CA THR A 546 -40.38 -2.66 15.81
C THR A 546 -41.66 -1.87 15.59
N GLU A 547 -42.14 -1.85 14.33
CA GLU A 547 -43.55 -1.84 13.89
C GLU A 547 -43.74 -1.12 12.54
N ASN A 548 -44.39 -1.82 11.60
CA ASN A 548 -44.95 -1.27 10.35
C ASN A 548 -46.23 -0.46 10.66
N PRO A 549 -46.34 0.84 10.33
CA PRO A 549 -47.64 1.51 10.30
C PRO A 549 -48.36 1.27 8.95
N PRO A 550 -49.71 1.19 8.93
CA PRO A 550 -50.47 0.94 7.72
C PRO A 550 -50.42 2.13 6.75
N ILE A 551 -50.37 1.83 5.45
CA ILE A 551 -50.45 2.78 4.35
C ILE A 551 -51.87 3.36 4.27
N GLU A 552 -52.01 4.68 4.44
CA GLU A 552 -53.01 5.51 3.73
C GLU A 552 -52.43 6.91 3.42
N PRO A 553 -52.79 7.55 2.29
CA PRO A 553 -52.00 8.64 1.72
C PRO A 553 -52.58 10.02 2.06
N THR A 554 -51.80 10.96 2.60
CA THR A 554 -51.96 12.40 2.28
C THR A 554 -50.84 13.32 2.76
N GLN A 555 -50.33 14.11 1.80
CA GLN A 555 -49.88 15.52 1.83
C GLN A 555 -48.92 16.06 2.93
N SER A 556 -47.68 16.33 2.47
CA SER A 556 -46.96 17.62 2.53
C SER A 556 -47.43 18.67 3.55
N SER A 557 -46.59 18.92 4.56
CA SER A 557 -46.17 20.29 4.90
C SER A 557 -44.88 20.28 5.72
N ILE A 558 -43.93 21.11 5.27
CA ILE A 558 -42.66 21.44 5.91
C ILE A 558 -42.94 22.33 7.13
N GLU A 559 -42.41 21.99 8.30
CA GLU A 559 -42.17 22.96 9.38
C GLU A 559 -40.78 22.75 9.99
N GLU A 560 -40.07 23.87 10.15
CA GLU A 560 -38.73 24.03 10.72
C GLU A 560 -38.68 23.77 12.24
N PRO A 561 -37.49 23.43 12.78
CA PRO A 561 -37.35 22.91 14.14
C PRO A 561 -37.41 24.01 15.20
N THR A 562 -38.24 23.77 16.22
CA THR A 562 -38.21 24.58 17.46
C THR A 562 -37.15 24.02 18.40
N GLN A 563 -36.25 24.89 18.86
CA GLN A 563 -35.16 24.60 19.79
C GLN A 563 -35.66 23.96 21.09
N MET A 564 -35.07 22.80 21.44
CA MET A 564 -35.07 22.28 22.81
C MET A 564 -33.66 22.26 23.40
N ILE A 565 -33.62 22.58 24.69
CA ILE A 565 -32.47 22.77 25.55
C ILE A 565 -31.72 21.43 25.75
N PRO A 566 -30.36 21.37 25.71
CA PRO A 566 -29.63 20.11 25.84
C PRO A 566 -29.65 19.61 27.29
N THR A 567 -30.23 18.44 27.50
CA THR A 567 -29.84 17.55 28.60
C THR A 567 -28.66 16.71 28.14
N LEU A 568 -27.59 16.68 28.95
CA LEU A 568 -26.37 15.93 28.68
C LEU A 568 -26.70 14.45 28.42
N PRO A 569 -26.23 13.84 27.32
CA PRO A 569 -26.38 12.41 27.09
C PRO A 569 -25.59 11.61 28.13
N PRO A 570 -26.03 10.40 28.51
CA PRO A 570 -25.16 9.45 29.18
C PRO A 570 -24.01 9.07 28.23
N GLU A 571 -22.77 9.08 28.73
CA GLU A 571 -21.59 8.69 27.96
C GLU A 571 -21.75 7.27 27.37
N PRO A 572 -21.40 7.06 26.10
CA PRO A 572 -21.42 5.74 25.48
C PRO A 572 -20.35 4.82 26.10
N PRO A 573 -20.52 3.48 26.05
CA PRO A 573 -19.60 2.54 26.69
C PRO A 573 -18.18 2.61 26.10
N GLU A 574 -17.17 2.52 26.97
CA GLU A 574 -15.73 2.58 26.64
C GLU A 574 -15.21 1.30 25.93
N GLU A 575 -15.67 1.01 24.71
CA GLU A 575 -15.37 -0.27 24.03
C GLU A 575 -13.90 -0.45 23.56
N PHE A 576 -13.09 0.62 23.57
CA PHE A 576 -11.66 0.60 23.18
C PHE A 576 -10.73 1.00 24.34
N SER A 577 -11.01 0.45 25.53
CA SER A 577 -10.19 0.61 26.72
C SER A 577 -9.60 -0.72 27.19
N CYS A 578 -8.32 -0.73 27.54
CA CYS A 578 -7.74 -1.91 28.19
C CYS A 578 -8.20 -1.99 29.65
N VAL A 579 -8.63 -3.16 30.09
CA VAL A 579 -9.07 -3.40 31.47
C VAL A 579 -7.93 -4.00 32.29
N SER A 580 -7.65 -3.42 33.46
CA SER A 580 -6.66 -3.94 34.41
C SER A 580 -6.89 -5.42 34.73
N GLY A 581 -5.80 -6.19 34.85
CA GLY A 581 -5.85 -7.61 35.16
C GLY A 581 -6.28 -8.52 33.99
N LYS A 582 -6.52 -7.99 32.78
CA LYS A 582 -6.71 -8.77 31.55
C LYS A 582 -5.66 -8.41 30.51
N ARG A 583 -5.26 -9.38 29.70
CA ARG A 583 -4.37 -9.10 28.55
C ARG A 583 -5.15 -8.23 27.57
N CYS A 584 -4.53 -7.16 27.12
CA CYS A 584 -5.11 -6.24 26.17
C CYS A 584 -4.66 -6.60 24.76
N ASP A 585 -5.54 -7.23 24.00
CA ASP A 585 -5.27 -7.68 22.64
C ASP A 585 -6.46 -7.30 21.77
N PHE A 586 -6.28 -6.24 20.97
CA PHE A 586 -7.27 -5.77 20.01
C PHE A 586 -6.94 -6.21 18.57
N GLY A 587 -6.02 -7.16 18.41
CA GLY A 587 -5.56 -7.63 17.11
C GLY A 587 -4.92 -6.52 16.27
N GLN A 588 -5.33 -6.44 15.00
CA GLN A 588 -4.76 -5.53 14.01
C GLN A 588 -5.81 -4.56 13.47
N GLY A 589 -5.56 -3.27 13.67
CA GLY A 589 -6.25 -2.19 13.00
C GLY A 589 -5.94 -2.16 11.50
N THR A 590 -6.86 -1.60 10.75
CA THR A 590 -6.81 -1.36 9.31
C THR A 590 -7.04 0.13 9.07
N ILE A 591 -6.82 0.61 7.85
CA ILE A 591 -7.05 2.01 7.50
C ILE A 591 -8.49 2.47 7.83
N ASN A 592 -9.44 1.54 7.79
CA ASN A 592 -10.87 1.85 7.95
C ASN A 592 -11.35 1.80 9.40
N ASN A 593 -10.63 1.11 10.30
CA ASN A 593 -11.05 0.92 11.69
C ASN A 593 -9.96 1.27 12.71
N ILE A 594 -8.87 1.90 12.27
CA ILE A 594 -7.87 2.44 13.18
C ILE A 594 -8.53 3.43 14.13
N THR A 595 -8.38 3.17 15.42
CA THR A 595 -8.92 3.95 16.52
C THR A 595 -7.87 4.12 17.61
N THR A 596 -8.20 4.89 18.64
CA THR A 596 -7.35 5.08 19.82
C THR A 596 -7.68 4.07 20.90
N ILE A 597 -6.73 3.19 21.18
CA ILE A 597 -6.78 2.32 22.34
C ILE A 597 -6.31 3.10 23.57
N LYS A 598 -7.20 3.23 24.56
CA LYS A 598 -6.91 3.92 25.82
C LYS A 598 -6.50 2.92 26.89
N ILE A 599 -5.36 3.17 27.54
CA ILE A 599 -4.85 2.38 28.67
C ILE A 599 -4.61 3.36 29.80
N LYS A 600 -5.56 3.51 30.73
CA LYS A 600 -5.46 4.51 31.79
C LYS A 600 -5.55 3.87 33.15
N SER A 601 -4.68 4.30 34.07
CA SER A 601 -4.73 3.91 35.48
C SER A 601 -4.87 2.38 35.70
N SER A 602 -4.21 1.60 34.85
CA SER A 602 -4.38 0.15 34.79
C SER A 602 -3.17 -0.59 35.34
N GLN A 603 -3.41 -1.73 36.00
CA GLN A 603 -2.36 -2.63 36.47
C GLN A 603 -2.38 -3.94 35.69
N PHE A 604 -1.22 -4.35 35.18
CA PHE A 604 -1.01 -5.60 34.47
C PHE A 604 0.09 -6.39 35.18
N ASN A 605 -0.28 -7.46 35.88
CA ASN A 605 0.63 -8.21 36.72
C ASN A 605 0.73 -9.66 36.25
N ASN A 606 1.96 -10.17 36.11
CA ASN A 606 2.26 -11.59 35.88
C ASN A 606 1.65 -12.18 34.58
N PHE A 607 1.53 -11.38 33.52
CA PHE A 607 1.16 -11.92 32.22
C PHE A 607 2.30 -12.75 31.65
N ASN A 608 2.00 -13.94 31.13
CA ASN A 608 2.98 -14.80 30.47
C ASN A 608 2.36 -15.37 29.21
N THR A 609 2.85 -14.92 28.05
CA THR A 609 2.25 -15.25 26.76
C THR A 609 3.26 -15.87 25.82
N GLU A 610 2.81 -16.85 25.04
CA GLU A 610 3.55 -17.30 23.86
C GLU A 610 3.31 -16.29 22.73
N GLY A 611 4.37 -15.82 22.09
CA GLY A 611 4.31 -14.78 21.04
C GLY A 611 4.69 -13.38 21.52
N ASP A 612 4.11 -12.36 20.87
CA ASP A 612 4.36 -10.94 21.12
C ASP A 612 3.40 -10.36 22.17
N GLY A 613 3.83 -9.35 22.92
CA GLY A 613 2.98 -8.58 23.84
C GLY A 613 2.55 -9.38 25.07
N GLY A 614 3.30 -9.24 26.17
CA GLY A 614 2.95 -9.92 27.42
C GLY A 614 1.60 -9.45 27.96
N ALA A 615 1.51 -8.17 28.32
CA ALA A 615 0.24 -7.58 28.79
C ALA A 615 -0.57 -6.92 27.68
N VAL A 616 0.08 -6.28 26.71
CA VAL A 616 -0.59 -5.52 25.64
C VAL A 616 0.00 -5.90 24.29
N TYR A 617 -0.88 -6.21 23.33
CA TYR A 617 -0.54 -6.48 21.94
C TYR A 617 -1.42 -5.64 21.02
N LEU A 618 -0.80 -4.71 20.29
CA LEU A 618 -1.49 -3.78 19.40
C LEU A 618 -0.80 -3.71 18.04
N ARG A 619 -1.57 -3.88 16.96
CA ARG A 619 -1.10 -3.58 15.61
C ARG A 619 -1.97 -2.51 14.97
N ASN A 620 -1.35 -1.50 14.36
CA ASN A 620 -2.03 -0.48 13.56
C ASN A 620 -3.12 0.31 14.32
N TYR A 621 -2.82 0.73 15.55
CA TYR A 621 -3.73 1.54 16.37
C TYR A 621 -3.06 2.83 16.82
N HIS A 622 -3.87 3.86 17.06
CA HIS A 622 -3.44 4.95 17.94
C HIS A 622 -3.42 4.40 19.38
N VAL A 623 -2.47 4.85 20.19
CA VAL A 623 -2.34 4.40 21.59
C VAL A 623 -2.24 5.61 22.49
N ASP A 624 -3.11 5.66 23.51
CA ASP A 624 -3.05 6.62 24.61
C ASP A 624 -2.94 5.85 25.94
N CYS A 625 -1.71 5.57 26.34
CA CYS A 625 -1.38 4.84 27.56
C CYS A 625 -0.89 5.82 28.63
N GLN A 626 -1.58 5.90 29.77
CA GLN A 626 -1.33 6.87 30.82
C GLN A 626 -1.38 6.21 32.20
N THR A 627 -0.41 6.54 33.06
CA THR A 627 -0.43 6.22 34.50
C THR A 627 -0.71 4.74 34.80
N SER A 628 -0.10 3.83 34.03
CA SER A 628 -0.36 2.38 34.11
C SER A 628 0.88 1.57 34.47
N ASP A 629 0.70 0.48 35.22
CA ASP A 629 1.79 -0.35 35.75
C ASP A 629 1.80 -1.73 35.09
N PHE A 630 2.99 -2.16 34.67
CA PHE A 630 3.28 -3.45 34.07
C PHE A 630 4.33 -4.14 34.94
N PHE A 631 3.91 -5.18 35.68
CA PHE A 631 4.77 -5.88 36.63
C PHE A 631 4.91 -7.35 36.26
N ASN A 632 6.16 -7.80 36.10
CA ASN A 632 6.51 -9.19 35.84
C ASN A 632 5.77 -9.78 34.62
N CYS A 633 5.60 -8.97 33.56
CA CYS A 633 4.97 -9.39 32.31
C CYS A 633 6.01 -9.99 31.36
N ARG A 634 5.69 -11.12 30.75
CA ARG A 634 6.60 -11.93 29.95
C ARG A 634 5.96 -12.34 28.63
N CYS A 635 6.76 -12.32 27.58
CA CYS A 635 6.41 -12.97 26.31
C CYS A 635 7.62 -13.75 25.75
N THR A 636 7.39 -14.70 24.84
CA THR A 636 8.48 -15.50 24.22
C THR A 636 9.15 -14.80 23.04
N GLU A 637 8.52 -13.76 22.48
CA GLU A 637 9.01 -12.99 21.33
C GLU A 637 9.28 -11.53 21.73
N GLN A 638 8.48 -10.55 21.27
CA GLN A 638 8.75 -9.12 21.48
C GLN A 638 7.73 -8.44 22.40
N GLY A 639 8.16 -7.44 23.18
CA GLY A 639 7.26 -6.60 23.99
C GLY A 639 6.76 -7.27 25.27
N GLY A 640 7.60 -7.40 26.30
CA GLY A 640 7.25 -8.13 27.52
C GLY A 640 6.13 -7.46 28.32
N GLY A 641 6.13 -6.13 28.41
CA GLY A 641 4.95 -5.36 28.84
C GLY A 641 4.02 -5.07 27.67
N ILE A 642 4.50 -4.27 26.72
CA ILE A 642 3.72 -3.78 25.58
C ILE A 642 4.43 -4.12 24.26
N PHE A 643 3.66 -4.65 23.31
CA PHE A 643 4.04 -4.75 21.90
C PHE A 643 3.16 -3.83 21.05
N ILE A 644 3.80 -2.96 20.26
CA ILE A 644 3.13 -2.09 19.29
C ILE A 644 3.82 -2.22 17.94
N ARG A 645 3.05 -2.53 16.89
CA ARG A 645 3.56 -2.50 15.52
C ARG A 645 2.60 -1.78 14.59
N ASN A 646 3.06 -0.69 14.00
CA ASN A 646 2.33 0.06 12.99
C ASN A 646 2.95 -0.21 11.62
N SER A 647 2.16 -0.78 10.73
CA SER A 647 2.53 -1.17 9.36
C SER A 647 1.40 -0.80 8.39
N LEU A 648 0.70 0.32 8.66
CA LEU A 648 -0.34 0.87 7.79
C LEU A 648 0.28 1.63 6.62
N TYR A 649 0.81 0.89 5.65
CA TYR A 649 1.25 1.46 4.38
C TYR A 649 0.05 2.12 3.67
N GLY A 650 0.24 3.34 3.16
CA GLY A 650 -0.83 4.12 2.52
C GLY A 650 -1.75 4.90 3.47
N TYR A 651 -1.58 4.79 4.80
CA TYR A 651 -2.32 5.64 5.74
C TYR A 651 -1.68 7.03 5.82
N THR A 652 -2.39 8.03 5.26
CA THR A 652 -1.88 9.40 5.10
C THR A 652 -1.96 10.24 6.37
N LYS A 653 -2.70 9.79 7.38
CA LYS A 653 -2.81 10.47 8.68
C LYS A 653 -1.73 9.98 9.65
N THR A 654 -1.37 10.83 10.60
CA THR A 654 -0.41 10.47 11.66
C THR A 654 -0.98 9.38 12.56
N VAL A 655 -0.24 8.30 12.80
CA VAL A 655 -0.57 7.32 13.84
C VAL A 655 0.16 7.72 15.12
N SER A 656 -0.60 8.16 16.12
CA SER A 656 -0.07 8.65 17.38
C SER A 656 0.03 7.53 18.41
N VAL A 657 1.24 7.27 18.91
CA VAL A 657 1.48 6.35 20.03
C VAL A 657 2.05 7.16 21.18
N SER A 658 1.26 7.34 22.24
CA SER A 658 1.65 8.04 23.46
C SER A 658 1.62 7.09 24.65
N ILE A 659 2.75 7.02 25.37
CA ILE A 659 2.89 6.26 26.61
C ILE A 659 3.46 7.22 27.66
N LYS A 660 2.68 7.55 28.69
CA LYS A 660 3.01 8.61 29.65
C LYS A 660 2.82 8.15 31.09
N GLU A 661 3.78 8.45 31.95
CA GLU A 661 3.68 8.20 33.40
C GLU A 661 3.45 6.72 33.75
N CYS A 662 3.94 5.78 32.93
CA CYS A 662 3.77 4.34 33.14
C CYS A 662 5.00 3.69 33.79
N SER A 663 4.79 2.60 34.51
CA SER A 663 5.86 1.82 35.15
C SER A 663 5.99 0.44 34.50
N PHE A 664 7.21 0.00 34.17
CA PHE A 664 7.53 -1.32 33.63
C PHE A 664 8.59 -1.95 34.52
N ILE A 665 8.20 -2.98 35.28
CA ILE A 665 9.04 -3.57 36.32
C ILE A 665 9.13 -5.07 36.10
N GLN A 666 10.35 -5.60 36.01
CA GLN A 666 10.63 -7.03 35.87
C GLN A 666 10.01 -7.69 34.62
N CYS A 667 9.70 -6.93 33.57
CA CYS A 667 9.18 -7.48 32.34
C CYS A 667 10.27 -8.22 31.53
N GLN A 668 9.87 -9.19 30.70
CA GLN A 668 10.79 -10.09 29.99
C GLN A 668 10.34 -10.40 28.55
N ALA A 669 11.24 -10.27 27.57
CA ALA A 669 10.99 -10.63 26.16
C ALA A 669 12.32 -10.81 25.40
N VAL A 670 12.33 -11.41 24.21
CA VAL A 670 13.54 -11.49 23.35
C VAL A 670 13.95 -10.12 22.82
N GLY A 671 13.00 -9.21 22.59
CA GLY A 671 13.24 -7.81 22.25
C GLY A 671 12.21 -6.88 22.88
N GLY A 672 12.64 -5.74 23.44
CA GLY A 672 11.75 -4.79 24.10
C GLY A 672 11.10 -5.37 25.34
N ALA A 673 11.87 -5.73 26.38
CA ALA A 673 11.31 -6.43 27.54
C ALA A 673 10.27 -5.59 28.30
N GLY A 674 10.43 -4.26 28.42
CA GLY A 674 9.34 -3.36 28.77
C GLY A 674 8.41 -3.09 27.59
N ILE A 675 8.92 -2.39 26.58
CA ILE A 675 8.18 -1.96 25.38
C ILE A 675 8.94 -2.38 24.12
N TYR A 676 8.23 -2.99 23.18
CA TYR A 676 8.64 -3.10 21.79
C TYR A 676 7.74 -2.24 20.92
N ALA A 677 8.31 -1.32 20.16
CA ALA A 677 7.56 -0.42 19.30
C ALA A 677 8.20 -0.34 17.90
N GLN A 678 7.43 -0.71 16.88
CA GLN A 678 7.89 -0.77 15.49
C GLN A 678 6.97 0.03 14.57
N SER A 679 7.56 0.86 13.71
CA SER A 679 6.91 1.38 12.52
C SER A 679 7.92 1.68 11.42
N SER A 680 7.65 1.22 10.20
CA SER A 680 8.39 1.67 9.01
C SER A 680 7.72 2.88 8.32
N VAL A 681 6.62 3.41 8.89
CA VAL A 681 5.83 4.49 8.30
C VAL A 681 6.21 5.81 8.99
N THR A 682 6.67 6.81 8.22
CA THR A 682 7.11 8.12 8.74
C THR A 682 6.01 8.93 9.42
N THR A 683 4.74 8.67 9.08
CA THR A 683 3.58 9.29 9.74
C THR A 683 3.30 8.68 11.12
N THR A 684 4.01 7.62 11.55
CA THR A 684 3.91 7.15 12.93
C THR A 684 4.90 7.89 13.80
N THR A 685 4.42 8.47 14.90
CA THR A 685 5.26 9.08 15.93
C THR A 685 5.06 8.37 17.25
N PHE A 686 6.15 7.84 17.80
CA PHE A 686 6.20 7.27 19.14
C PHE A 686 6.61 8.35 20.15
N SER A 687 5.81 8.56 21.19
CA SER A 687 6.11 9.48 22.30
C SER A 687 6.02 8.72 23.62
N ILE A 688 7.16 8.49 24.26
CA ILE A 688 7.27 7.79 25.54
C ILE A 688 7.80 8.78 26.57
N SER A 689 7.00 9.10 27.58
CA SER A 689 7.31 10.23 28.47
C SER A 689 7.09 9.93 29.94
N SER A 690 7.97 10.44 30.80
CA SER A 690 7.81 10.36 32.27
C SER A 690 7.61 8.93 32.79
N CYS A 691 8.12 7.92 32.08
CA CYS A 691 7.95 6.51 32.42
C CYS A 691 9.11 5.98 33.27
N PHE A 692 8.86 4.89 33.99
CA PHE A 692 9.81 4.24 34.89
C PHE A 692 10.05 2.79 34.45
N PHE A 693 11.30 2.41 34.18
CA PHE A 693 11.70 1.08 33.75
C PHE A 693 12.69 0.49 34.74
N ASP A 694 12.31 -0.55 35.48
CA ASP A 694 13.17 -1.18 36.49
C ASP A 694 13.30 -2.69 36.29
N SER A 695 14.54 -3.17 36.26
CA SER A 695 14.86 -4.60 36.30
C SER A 695 14.22 -5.43 35.18
N ASN A 696 13.94 -4.81 34.03
CA ASN A 696 13.43 -5.52 32.85
C ASN A 696 14.58 -6.28 32.17
N GLN A 697 14.30 -7.45 31.59
CA GLN A 697 15.36 -8.35 31.13
C GLN A 697 15.06 -9.01 29.79
N LEU A 698 16.04 -9.00 28.88
CA LEU A 698 15.94 -9.77 27.65
C LEU A 698 16.02 -11.29 27.90
N LEU A 699 15.16 -12.04 27.22
CA LEU A 699 15.20 -13.49 27.14
C LEU A 699 16.21 -13.93 26.05
N PRO A 700 16.89 -15.06 26.23
CA PRO A 700 17.73 -15.64 25.18
C PRO A 700 16.86 -16.08 23.98
N PRO A 701 17.28 -15.85 22.73
CA PRO A 701 16.50 -16.23 21.56
C PRO A 701 16.33 -17.76 21.44
N PRO A 702 15.20 -18.27 20.90
CA PRO A 702 14.88 -19.70 20.92
C PRO A 702 15.80 -20.59 20.07
N THR A 703 16.49 -20.04 19.07
CA THR A 703 17.14 -20.81 17.99
C THR A 703 18.65 -20.72 17.91
N LEU A 704 19.34 -19.99 18.79
CA LEU A 704 20.80 -19.85 18.73
C LEU A 704 21.49 -20.29 20.03
N PRO A 705 22.53 -21.16 19.95
CA PRO A 705 23.37 -21.44 21.11
C PRO A 705 24.04 -20.14 21.56
N ARG A 706 24.15 -19.95 22.88
CA ARG A 706 24.72 -18.79 23.61
C ARG A 706 26.08 -18.32 23.05
N LYS A 707 26.07 -17.60 21.94
CA LYS A 707 27.25 -16.92 21.39
C LYS A 707 26.90 -15.43 21.28
N PRO A 708 27.78 -14.51 21.73
CA PRO A 708 27.53 -13.08 21.61
C PRO A 708 27.32 -12.73 20.13
N LEU A 709 26.20 -12.06 19.83
CA LEU A 709 25.91 -11.50 18.52
C LEU A 709 26.90 -10.37 18.24
N ILE A 710 28.06 -10.71 17.67
CA ILE A 710 29.00 -9.74 17.10
C ILE A 710 29.15 -10.08 15.63
N LYS A 711 28.79 -9.09 14.78
CA LYS A 711 29.06 -8.91 13.34
C LYS A 711 29.63 -10.16 12.64
N ASP A 712 28.79 -10.99 11.98
CA ASP A 712 29.27 -11.94 10.95
C ASP A 712 28.10 -12.64 10.19
N SER A 713 27.05 -11.93 9.75
CA SER A 713 26.24 -12.38 8.60
C SER A 713 25.22 -11.33 8.14
N GLU A 714 25.35 -10.87 6.90
CA GLU A 714 24.45 -9.93 6.20
C GLU A 714 23.08 -10.53 5.80
N THR A 715 22.58 -11.59 6.46
CA THR A 715 21.36 -12.27 5.98
C THR A 715 20.31 -12.69 7.02
N ASP A 716 20.47 -12.31 8.30
CA ASP A 716 19.40 -12.51 9.31
C ASP A 716 19.38 -11.35 10.32
N SER A 717 18.75 -10.23 9.94
CA SER A 717 18.66 -9.03 10.78
C SER A 717 17.63 -9.19 11.92
N THR A 718 18.11 -9.66 13.08
CA THR A 718 18.10 -8.95 14.37
C THR A 718 16.80 -8.24 14.84
N ASN A 719 15.98 -8.94 15.63
CA ASN A 719 14.97 -8.36 16.55
C ASN A 719 15.37 -8.61 18.03
N VAL A 720 16.61 -8.28 18.41
CA VAL A 720 17.13 -8.59 19.76
C VAL A 720 17.77 -7.35 20.35
N GLY A 721 17.20 -6.81 21.43
CA GLY A 721 17.67 -5.59 22.09
C GLY A 721 16.60 -4.92 22.94
N GLY A 722 16.99 -3.97 23.79
CA GLY A 722 16.05 -3.11 24.53
C GLY A 722 15.45 -3.78 25.76
N GLY A 723 16.18 -3.84 26.87
CA GLY A 723 15.60 -4.36 28.13
C GLY A 723 14.45 -3.47 28.62
N GLY A 724 14.62 -2.15 28.61
CA GLY A 724 13.52 -1.21 28.81
C GLY A 724 12.67 -1.05 27.55
N ILE A 725 13.26 -0.44 26.52
CA ILE A 725 12.56 -0.09 25.26
C ILE A 725 13.36 -0.59 24.06
N TYR A 726 12.67 -1.16 23.08
CA TYR A 726 13.19 -1.35 21.74
C TYR A 726 12.36 -0.58 20.70
N LEU A 727 12.97 0.42 20.07
CA LEU A 727 12.37 1.22 19.01
C LEU A 727 12.89 0.80 17.63
N VAL A 728 11.95 0.48 16.73
CA VAL A 728 12.23 0.25 15.30
C VAL A 728 11.42 1.26 14.50
N CYS A 729 11.90 2.51 14.41
CA CYS A 729 11.12 3.58 13.79
C CYS A 729 11.97 4.74 13.24
N PRO A 730 11.44 5.48 12.25
CA PRO A 730 12.09 6.68 11.73
C PRO A 730 11.88 7.94 12.59
N ASN A 731 10.82 7.98 13.40
CA ASN A 731 10.43 9.10 14.25
C ASN A 731 10.06 8.61 15.65
N GLY A 732 10.69 9.17 16.68
CA GLY A 732 10.35 8.84 18.06
C GLY A 732 10.94 9.81 19.08
N GLU A 733 10.22 10.06 20.15
CA GLU A 733 10.67 10.85 21.28
C GLU A 733 10.54 10.03 22.58
N VAL A 734 11.65 9.91 23.31
CA VAL A 734 11.67 9.37 24.67
C VAL A 734 12.11 10.50 25.59
N HIS A 735 11.27 10.95 26.52
CA HIS A 735 11.66 12.07 27.37
C HIS A 735 11.27 11.94 28.84
N SER A 736 12.11 12.45 29.72
CA SER A 736 11.87 12.48 31.17
C SER A 736 11.68 11.09 31.79
N CYS A 737 12.23 10.04 31.18
CA CYS A 737 12.12 8.66 31.67
C CYS A 737 13.28 8.28 32.59
N ASN A 738 13.04 7.31 33.48
CA ASN A 738 14.08 6.71 34.33
C ASN A 738 14.22 5.22 34.01
N PHE A 739 15.45 4.79 33.79
CA PHE A 739 15.82 3.41 33.53
C PHE A 739 16.77 2.93 34.62
N ILE A 740 16.45 1.82 35.28
CA ILE A 740 17.22 1.32 36.41
C ILE A 740 17.36 -0.20 36.29
N HIS A 741 18.59 -0.72 36.40
CA HIS A 741 18.89 -2.16 36.47
C HIS A 741 18.34 -3.02 35.31
N ASN A 742 18.02 -2.45 34.15
CA ASN A 742 17.55 -3.24 33.02
C ASN A 742 18.72 -4.00 32.37
N LYS A 743 18.44 -5.18 31.81
CA LYS A 743 19.47 -6.15 31.38
C LYS A 743 19.28 -6.59 29.93
N GLY A 744 20.37 -6.60 29.17
CA GLY A 744 20.42 -7.06 27.78
C GLY A 744 21.29 -6.17 26.88
N ILE A 745 21.29 -6.44 25.57
CA ILE A 745 21.88 -5.54 24.57
C ILE A 745 21.00 -4.29 24.47
N GLY A 746 21.57 -3.09 24.68
CA GLY A 746 20.76 -1.89 24.91
C GLY A 746 19.82 -2.11 26.10
N GLY A 747 20.38 -2.50 27.25
CA GLY A 747 19.65 -2.88 28.45
C GLY A 747 18.56 -1.89 28.82
N ASP A 748 18.78 -0.59 28.64
CA ASP A 748 17.75 0.42 28.84
C ASP A 748 16.99 0.73 27.55
N ILE A 749 17.71 1.11 26.49
CA ILE A 749 17.11 1.44 25.19
C ILE A 749 17.92 0.82 24.06
N ALA A 750 17.25 0.15 23.13
CA ALA A 750 17.78 -0.17 21.81
C ALA A 750 17.00 0.57 20.71
N VAL A 751 17.71 1.02 19.69
CA VAL A 751 17.16 1.70 18.53
C VAL A 751 17.66 1.02 17.26
N TYR A 752 16.73 0.65 16.39
CA TYR A 752 17.04 0.21 15.05
C TYR A 752 16.41 1.17 14.03
N LEU A 753 17.26 1.77 13.20
CA LEU A 753 16.84 2.67 12.13
C LEU A 753 16.66 1.88 10.84
N PRO A 754 15.41 1.69 10.35
CA PRO A 754 15.19 0.98 9.10
C PRO A 754 15.81 1.77 7.93
N GLY A 755 16.51 1.07 7.03
CA GLY A 755 17.09 1.70 5.84
C GLY A 755 16.01 2.19 4.86
N GLY A 756 16.34 3.22 4.07
CA GLY A 756 15.49 3.65 2.95
C GLY A 756 14.39 4.67 3.26
N VAL A 757 14.44 5.35 4.42
CA VAL A 757 13.42 6.31 4.85
C VAL A 757 13.88 7.78 4.70
N ALA A 758 13.27 8.54 3.79
CA ALA A 758 13.58 9.96 3.51
C ALA A 758 13.37 10.89 4.72
N GLN A 759 14.04 12.07 4.72
CA GLN A 759 14.10 13.08 5.80
C GLN A 759 13.01 12.97 6.89
N THR A 760 13.45 12.65 8.10
CA THR A 760 12.58 12.43 9.27
C THR A 760 12.94 13.43 10.37
N GLU A 761 12.05 13.62 11.35
CA GLU A 761 12.39 14.40 12.56
C GLU A 761 13.47 13.70 13.39
N GLY A 762 13.54 12.37 13.25
CA GLY A 762 14.55 11.53 13.86
C GLY A 762 14.13 10.96 15.20
N ILE A 763 15.12 10.46 15.95
CA ILE A 763 14.91 9.94 17.30
C ILE A 763 15.55 10.89 18.30
N ARG A 764 14.73 11.40 19.22
CA ARG A 764 15.17 12.29 20.29
C ARG A 764 14.97 11.63 21.64
N ILE A 765 16.05 11.52 22.40
CA ILE A 765 16.03 11.01 23.78
C ILE A 765 16.42 12.17 24.68
N ASN A 766 15.51 12.66 25.53
CA ASN A 766 15.68 13.93 26.22
C ASN A 766 15.40 13.82 27.71
N SER A 767 16.29 14.37 28.55
CA SER A 767 16.07 14.49 30.00
C SER A 767 15.84 13.13 30.68
N CYS A 768 16.47 12.07 30.17
CA CYS A 768 16.35 10.72 30.70
C CYS A 768 17.51 10.39 31.64
N ASN A 769 17.23 9.56 32.66
CA ASN A 769 18.24 9.03 33.58
C ASN A 769 18.40 7.54 33.35
N PHE A 770 19.65 7.10 33.23
CA PHE A 770 20.04 5.71 33.04
C PHE A 770 20.90 5.27 34.22
N ASP A 771 20.42 4.36 35.05
CA ASP A 771 21.17 3.72 36.14
C ASP A 771 21.50 2.29 35.73
N PHE A 772 22.60 2.16 34.98
CA PHE A 772 22.96 0.96 34.25
C PHE A 772 24.14 0.24 34.89
N HIS A 773 23.91 -1.02 35.24
CA HIS A 773 24.93 -1.90 35.81
C HIS A 773 25.44 -2.84 34.71
N GLY A 774 26.47 -2.40 34.00
CA GLY A 774 27.02 -3.12 32.85
C GLY A 774 27.72 -4.41 33.25
N GLU A 775 27.33 -5.53 32.62
CA GLU A 775 27.89 -6.87 32.80
C GLU A 775 28.13 -7.53 31.42
N ASP A 776 28.94 -8.59 31.32
CA ASP A 776 29.32 -9.16 30.01
C ASP A 776 28.12 -9.65 29.15
N TYR A 777 26.99 -9.98 29.76
CA TYR A 777 25.74 -10.34 29.05
C TYR A 777 24.76 -9.17 28.89
N SER A 778 25.12 -7.99 29.38
CA SER A 778 24.41 -6.73 29.26
C SER A 778 25.43 -5.65 28.81
N PRO A 779 25.85 -5.69 27.54
CA PRO A 779 27.03 -4.96 27.07
C PRO A 779 26.80 -3.45 26.90
N SER A 780 25.56 -2.98 26.86
CA SER A 780 25.27 -1.55 26.66
C SER A 780 23.98 -1.11 27.34
N SER A 781 23.93 0.14 27.82
CA SER A 781 22.68 0.78 28.28
C SER A 781 21.85 1.22 27.08
N PHE A 782 22.49 1.96 26.18
CA PHE A 782 21.94 2.43 24.91
C PHE A 782 22.61 1.71 23.74
N TYR A 783 21.81 1.17 22.82
CA TYR A 783 22.28 0.51 21.61
C TYR A 783 21.65 1.11 20.36
N LEU A 784 22.46 1.46 19.35
CA LEU A 784 21.99 1.98 18.06
C LEU A 784 22.51 1.14 16.89
N LEU A 785 21.58 0.70 16.05
CA LEU A 785 21.87 -0.02 14.81
C LEU A 785 21.22 0.71 13.63
N ARG A 786 21.97 0.92 12.55
CA ARG A 786 21.56 1.65 11.35
C ARG A 786 21.43 0.72 10.15
N GLY A 787 20.38 0.93 9.35
CA GLY A 787 20.20 0.28 8.06
C GLY A 787 21.11 0.86 6.96
N ILE A 788 21.13 0.16 5.81
CA ILE A 788 22.06 0.34 4.66
C ILE A 788 22.05 1.78 4.08
N VAL A 789 21.02 2.57 4.33
CA VAL A 789 20.93 3.95 3.87
C VAL A 789 20.13 4.78 4.89
N GLN A 790 20.72 5.88 5.39
CA GLN A 790 20.14 7.24 5.49
C GLN A 790 20.45 8.05 6.77
N SER A 791 20.40 9.37 6.56
CA SER A 791 20.68 10.54 7.40
C SER A 791 19.68 10.80 8.54
N ILE A 792 19.11 9.75 9.16
CA ILE A 792 18.17 9.92 10.27
C ILE A 792 18.93 10.43 11.49
N LYS A 793 18.50 11.59 12.02
CA LYS A 793 19.13 12.21 13.18
C LYS A 793 18.75 11.44 14.45
N VAL A 794 19.76 11.07 15.23
CA VAL A 794 19.56 10.57 16.60
C VAL A 794 20.22 11.57 17.54
N SER A 795 19.49 12.06 18.54
CA SER A 795 20.06 12.92 19.58
C SER A 795 19.72 12.44 20.98
N LEU A 796 20.72 12.48 21.86
CA LEU A 796 20.56 12.36 23.30
C LEU A 796 20.80 13.75 23.89
N GLU A 797 19.82 14.26 24.62
CA GLU A 797 19.83 15.64 25.12
C GLU A 797 19.53 15.66 26.61
N ASN A 798 20.32 16.38 27.42
CA ASN A 798 20.12 16.51 28.88
C ASN A 798 20.02 15.16 29.61
N CYS A 799 20.69 14.11 29.11
CA CYS A 799 20.61 12.76 29.67
C CYS A 799 21.74 12.50 30.65
N ILE A 800 21.47 11.69 31.67
CA ILE A 800 22.45 11.33 32.69
C ILE A 800 22.61 9.81 32.71
N PHE A 801 23.83 9.35 32.49
CA PHE A 801 24.24 7.96 32.68
C PHE A 801 24.94 7.81 34.02
N LEU A 802 24.45 6.86 34.82
CA LEU A 802 24.84 6.46 36.16
C LEU A 802 25.03 4.93 36.18
N GLY A 803 25.58 4.42 37.26
CA GLY A 803 25.73 3.00 37.52
C GLY A 803 27.17 2.51 37.39
N GLU A 804 27.40 1.24 37.68
CA GLU A 804 28.74 0.64 37.63
C GLU A 804 28.91 -0.28 36.42
N ILE A 805 29.86 0.07 35.55
CA ILE A 805 30.30 -0.79 34.46
C ILE A 805 31.34 -1.78 34.99
N ASN A 806 30.89 -3.02 35.19
CA ASN A 806 31.65 -4.13 35.76
C ASN A 806 32.08 -5.18 34.71
N GLY A 807 31.35 -5.29 33.59
CA GLY A 807 31.71 -6.14 32.47
C GLY A 807 32.90 -5.64 31.66
N LYS A 808 33.66 -6.56 31.07
CA LYS A 808 34.87 -6.26 30.28
C LYS A 808 34.55 -5.69 28.90
N ILE A 809 33.37 -6.02 28.39
CA ILE A 809 32.88 -5.58 27.08
C ILE A 809 31.71 -4.59 27.22
N SER A 810 31.44 -4.12 28.43
CA SER A 810 30.28 -3.30 28.73
C SER A 810 30.60 -1.81 28.62
N HIS A 811 29.67 -1.06 28.05
CA HIS A 811 29.74 0.39 27.88
C HIS A 811 28.38 1.03 28.17
N TYR A 812 28.30 2.35 28.30
CA TYR A 812 26.99 3.02 28.35
C TYR A 812 26.34 3.07 26.96
N ILE A 813 27.10 3.49 25.95
CA ILE A 813 26.64 3.69 24.58
C ILE A 813 27.41 2.75 23.66
N ASP A 814 26.67 2.01 22.85
CA ASP A 814 27.19 1.15 21.80
C ASP A 814 26.42 1.39 20.49
N CYS A 815 27.15 1.58 19.40
CA CYS A 815 26.61 1.95 18.10
C CYS A 815 27.38 1.23 16.99
N ASP A 816 26.72 0.97 15.87
CA ASP A 816 27.42 0.58 14.65
C ASP A 816 28.29 1.71 14.06
N GLU A 817 29.37 1.31 13.39
CA GLU A 817 30.29 2.22 12.69
C GLU A 817 29.59 2.87 11.49
N PHE A 818 29.71 4.19 11.33
CA PHE A 818 29.02 4.92 10.27
C PHE A 818 29.88 5.99 9.59
N GLU A 819 30.23 5.76 8.32
CA GLU A 819 30.91 6.74 7.48
C GLU A 819 29.89 7.58 6.69
N GLY A 820 29.40 8.68 7.26
CA GLY A 820 28.48 9.59 6.54
C GLY A 820 27.84 10.71 7.36
N ASN A 821 26.99 11.51 6.70
CA ASN A 821 26.15 12.52 7.34
C ASN A 821 24.99 11.83 8.09
N GLY A 822 24.95 11.95 9.43
CA GLY A 822 23.97 11.23 10.26
C GLY A 822 24.51 10.67 11.59
N LYS A 823 25.70 11.10 12.03
CA LYS A 823 26.24 10.74 13.34
C LYS A 823 25.33 11.25 14.46
N MET A 824 25.31 10.52 15.57
CA MET A 824 24.49 10.81 16.74
C MET A 824 24.99 12.09 17.44
N GLN A 825 24.07 12.93 17.90
CA GLN A 825 24.39 14.15 18.65
C GLN A 825 24.16 13.93 20.14
N LEU A 826 25.14 14.26 20.96
CA LEU A 826 25.00 14.27 22.42
C LEU A 826 24.97 15.73 22.87
N LYS A 827 23.90 16.21 23.50
CA LYS A 827 23.81 17.61 23.94
C LYS A 827 23.59 17.65 25.44
N ASN A 828 24.56 18.16 26.19
CA ASN A 828 24.50 18.20 27.65
C ASN A 828 24.25 16.79 28.24
N VAL A 829 25.06 15.82 27.84
CA VAL A 829 24.98 14.44 28.34
C VAL A 829 26.07 14.19 29.37
N SER A 830 25.72 13.62 30.52
CA SER A 830 26.67 13.38 31.61
C SER A 830 26.86 11.90 31.90
N PHE A 831 28.11 11.48 32.05
CA PHE A 831 28.49 10.12 32.47
C PHE A 831 29.12 10.17 33.87
N VAL A 832 28.33 9.93 34.90
CA VAL A 832 28.77 10.07 36.29
C VAL A 832 29.70 8.94 36.69
N ASN A 833 30.80 9.27 37.37
CA ASN A 833 31.81 8.30 37.86
C ASN A 833 32.36 7.36 36.77
N SER A 834 32.42 7.86 35.53
CA SER A 834 32.86 7.10 34.37
C SER A 834 33.99 7.82 33.63
N ASP A 835 34.55 7.15 32.64
CA ASP A 835 35.45 7.71 31.65
C ASP A 835 35.00 7.34 30.24
N ILE A 836 35.72 7.85 29.25
CA ILE A 836 35.41 7.66 27.83
C ILE A 836 35.42 6.19 27.39
N SER A 837 36.28 5.35 27.99
CA SER A 837 36.40 3.93 27.65
C SER A 837 35.20 3.12 28.13
N LYS A 838 34.58 3.56 29.23
CA LYS A 838 33.34 2.97 29.76
C LYS A 838 32.09 3.61 29.16
N ALA A 839 32.16 4.86 28.70
CA ALA A 839 31.02 5.51 28.06
C ALA A 839 30.74 4.98 26.67
N PHE A 840 31.76 4.73 25.87
CA PHE A 840 31.60 4.43 24.46
C PHE A 840 32.28 3.12 24.08
N HIS A 841 31.56 2.29 23.31
CA HIS A 841 32.16 1.13 22.67
C HIS A 841 33.00 1.54 21.45
N GLY A 842 34.26 1.12 21.39
CA GLY A 842 35.14 1.45 20.26
C GLY A 842 35.45 2.96 20.15
N ASN A 843 35.68 3.43 18.92
CA ASN A 843 36.00 4.83 18.67
C ASN A 843 34.71 5.65 18.46
N TYR A 844 34.32 6.42 19.47
CA TYR A 844 33.07 7.18 19.45
C TYR A 844 32.99 8.20 18.30
N SER A 845 34.12 8.70 17.78
CA SER A 845 34.09 9.62 16.63
C SER A 845 33.51 8.99 15.37
N ASP A 846 33.43 7.67 15.30
CA ASP A 846 32.93 6.94 14.14
C ASP A 846 31.40 6.99 14.08
N TYR A 847 30.72 7.33 15.18
CA TYR A 847 29.25 7.36 15.25
C TYR A 847 28.67 8.53 16.04
N VAL A 848 29.49 9.36 16.70
CA VAL A 848 29.11 10.61 17.37
C VAL A 848 29.60 11.82 16.56
N ASP A 849 28.72 12.81 16.40
CA ASP A 849 29.02 14.09 15.77
C ASP A 849 29.74 15.01 16.78
N ASN A 850 31.07 14.88 16.84
CA ASN A 850 31.89 15.58 17.82
C ASN A 850 31.78 17.11 17.74
N ASP A 851 31.56 17.67 16.55
CA ASP A 851 31.52 19.12 16.35
C ASP A 851 30.24 19.74 16.92
N ASN A 852 29.15 18.94 16.98
CA ASN A 852 27.85 19.36 17.48
C ASN A 852 27.44 18.66 18.78
N SER A 853 28.38 18.00 19.45
CA SER A 853 28.14 17.29 20.71
C SER A 853 28.84 17.93 21.90
N ASP A 854 28.18 17.91 23.04
CA ASP A 854 28.64 18.37 24.34
C ASP A 854 28.27 17.32 25.40
N PHE A 855 29.29 16.71 26.01
CA PHE A 855 29.13 15.71 27.06
C PHE A 855 30.29 15.77 28.06
N ASP A 856 30.02 15.38 29.30
CA ASP A 856 30.98 15.45 30.40
C ASP A 856 31.05 14.19 31.27
N PHE A 857 32.08 14.12 32.11
CA PHE A 857 32.39 13.00 33.00
C PHE A 857 32.51 13.49 34.45
N PRO A 858 31.40 13.87 35.10
CA PRO A 858 31.44 14.41 36.45
C PRO A 858 31.83 13.34 37.49
N ILE A 859 32.69 13.74 38.44
CA ILE A 859 33.26 12.87 39.49
C ILE A 859 32.41 12.89 40.78
N ASP A 860 31.46 13.81 40.93
CA ASP A 860 30.57 13.89 42.11
C ASP A 860 29.08 13.99 41.72
N PRO A 861 28.25 12.98 42.02
CA PRO A 861 26.81 13.00 41.75
C PRO A 861 26.06 14.14 42.47
N LYS A 862 26.62 14.76 43.52
CA LYS A 862 25.96 15.85 44.29
C LYS A 862 25.93 17.20 43.59
N THR A 863 26.68 17.37 42.49
CA THR A 863 26.67 18.62 41.71
C THR A 863 25.43 18.74 40.82
N HIS A 864 24.68 17.65 40.63
CA HIS A 864 23.41 17.61 39.92
C HIS A 864 22.31 17.22 40.91
N SER A 865 21.39 18.15 41.21
CA SER A 865 20.33 17.93 42.20
C SER A 865 19.28 16.93 41.67
N TYR A 866 19.49 15.65 41.95
CA TYR A 866 18.50 14.60 41.72
C TYR A 866 17.42 14.63 42.82
N THR A 867 16.16 14.84 42.44
CA THR A 867 15.02 14.68 43.35
C THR A 867 14.41 13.31 43.09
N LYS A 868 14.67 12.35 43.99
CA LYS A 868 14.06 11.01 43.92
C LYS A 868 12.53 11.14 43.88
N PRO A 869 11.81 10.54 42.91
CA PRO A 869 10.35 10.62 42.87
C PRO A 869 9.75 9.99 44.12
N GLN A 870 8.84 10.71 44.79
CA GLN A 870 8.02 10.12 45.85
C GLN A 870 7.06 9.12 45.20
N THR A 871 7.25 7.83 45.50
CA THR A 871 6.29 6.79 45.18
C THR A 871 4.97 7.11 45.89
N SER A 872 3.93 7.40 45.13
CA SER A 872 2.58 7.48 45.68
C SER A 872 2.16 6.09 46.15
N SER A 873 1.87 5.97 47.44
CA SER A 873 1.47 4.73 48.07
C SER A 873 0.11 4.27 47.55
N SER A 874 0.08 3.16 46.82
CA SER A 874 -1.01 2.20 46.95
C SER A 874 -0.40 0.81 47.16
N VAL A 875 -0.98 0.12 48.12
CA VAL A 875 -0.36 -0.90 48.95
C VAL A 875 -0.50 -2.27 48.29
N ILE A 876 0.63 -2.94 48.01
CA ILE A 876 0.70 -4.40 48.06
C ILE A 876 1.84 -4.73 49.03
N THR A 877 1.49 -5.03 50.27
CA THR A 877 2.42 -5.59 51.26
C THR A 877 2.82 -7.01 50.86
N PRO A 878 4.11 -7.39 50.95
CA PRO A 878 4.57 -8.73 50.70
C PRO A 878 4.38 -9.60 51.96
N GLU A 879 3.32 -10.40 51.99
CA GLU A 879 3.32 -11.66 52.74
C GLU A 879 3.31 -12.79 51.70
N HIS A 880 4.18 -13.78 51.91
CA HIS A 880 4.56 -14.88 50.99
C HIS A 880 5.78 -14.63 50.08
N THR A 881 6.94 -14.42 50.69
CA THR A 881 8.23 -14.90 50.15
C THR A 881 8.74 -16.04 51.02
N GLU A 882 8.22 -17.24 50.79
CA GLU A 882 8.93 -18.48 51.10
C GLU A 882 8.72 -19.49 49.97
N ILE A 883 9.85 -20.03 49.51
CA ILE A 883 10.02 -21.17 48.59
C ILE A 883 9.81 -20.85 47.11
N PHE A 884 10.91 -20.53 46.41
CA PHE A 884 11.37 -21.30 45.25
C PHE A 884 12.87 -21.09 45.07
N ASN A 885 13.64 -22.12 45.41
CA ASN A 885 15.08 -22.20 45.19
C ASN A 885 15.39 -22.14 43.69
N SER A 886 16.40 -21.35 43.37
CA SER A 886 17.20 -21.43 42.16
C SER A 886 18.05 -22.71 42.19
N ASP A 887 17.49 -23.82 41.71
CA ASP A 887 18.25 -25.05 41.45
C ASP A 887 17.88 -25.60 40.06
N PHE A 888 18.42 -24.99 39.01
CA PHE A 888 18.67 -25.69 37.75
C PHE A 888 19.97 -25.13 37.14
N TYR A 889 20.90 -26.04 36.85
CA TYR A 889 22.29 -25.86 36.37
C TYR A 889 23.40 -25.78 37.43
N SER A 890 23.58 -26.86 38.22
CA SER A 890 24.91 -27.49 38.34
C SER A 890 24.78 -28.92 38.89
N ASN A 891 25.68 -29.81 38.43
CA ASN A 891 25.87 -31.26 38.68
C ASN A 891 25.76 -32.03 37.35
N ASN A 892 26.78 -32.71 36.81
CA ASN A 892 27.89 -33.48 37.38
C ASN A 892 29.21 -33.15 36.63
N SER A 893 30.43 -33.36 37.12
CA SER A 893 30.90 -34.40 38.02
C SER A 893 32.15 -34.00 38.79
N GLU A 894 32.16 -34.37 40.06
CA GLU A 894 33.28 -34.43 41.00
C GLU A 894 34.46 -35.29 40.52
N ILE A 895 35.68 -34.98 40.98
CA ILE A 895 36.48 -35.82 41.90
C ILE A 895 37.64 -34.95 42.47
N ASN A 896 37.66 -34.87 43.80
CA ASN A 896 38.66 -34.32 44.74
C ASN A 896 39.88 -35.28 44.87
N PRO A 897 40.89 -35.05 45.74
CA PRO A 897 41.61 -33.82 46.12
C PRO A 897 43.15 -34.04 46.26
N SER A 898 43.85 -32.97 46.68
CA SER A 898 45.06 -32.94 47.54
C SER A 898 46.44 -33.24 46.95
N GLY A 899 47.40 -32.39 47.32
CA GLY A 899 48.84 -32.64 47.21
C GLY A 899 49.69 -31.37 47.15
N GLU A 900 49.95 -30.75 48.31
CA GLU A 900 51.15 -29.94 48.51
C GLU A 900 52.41 -30.76 48.17
N ILE A 901 53.44 -30.12 47.60
CA ILE A 901 54.86 -30.32 47.95
C ILE A 901 55.66 -29.16 47.32
N GLU A 902 56.44 -28.50 48.19
CA GLU A 902 57.47 -27.50 47.90
C GLU A 902 58.67 -28.06 47.11
N VAL A 903 59.63 -27.16 46.85
CA VAL A 903 61.08 -27.34 46.61
C VAL A 903 61.47 -27.01 45.16
N SER A 904 62.42 -26.12 44.82
CA SER A 904 63.02 -24.88 45.33
C SER A 904 64.20 -24.56 44.39
N VAL A 905 64.71 -23.31 44.41
CA VAL A 905 66.08 -22.88 43.98
C VAL A 905 66.25 -22.70 42.45
N SER A 906 66.75 -21.60 41.86
CA SER A 906 67.53 -20.43 42.32
C SER A 906 67.70 -19.38 41.20
N GLN A 907 67.88 -18.11 41.63
CA GLN A 907 68.86 -17.10 41.13
C GLN A 907 68.69 -16.59 39.67
N ASN A 908 68.83 -15.30 39.32
CA ASN A 908 69.32 -14.08 39.97
C ASN A 908 68.78 -12.88 39.17
N ILE A 909 68.45 -11.80 39.88
CA ILE A 909 68.32 -10.39 39.46
C ILE A 909 69.76 -9.88 39.16
N PRO A 910 70.05 -8.96 38.20
CA PRO A 910 69.46 -7.61 38.19
C PRO A 910 69.21 -6.88 36.87
N ASP A 911 68.34 -5.87 37.04
CA ASP A 911 68.09 -4.71 36.19
C ASP A 911 69.34 -3.87 35.88
N SER A 912 69.42 -3.36 34.66
CA SER A 912 69.72 -1.98 34.21
C SER A 912 69.81 -2.05 32.67
N GLU A 913 69.41 -1.11 31.81
CA GLU A 913 69.41 0.35 31.79
C GLU A 913 68.63 0.79 30.52
N ASN A 914 67.98 1.95 30.55
CA ASN A 914 67.50 2.66 29.35
C ASN A 914 68.70 3.33 28.63
N PRO A 915 68.76 3.44 27.28
CA PRO A 915 68.14 4.59 26.59
C PRO A 915 67.68 4.32 25.12
N GLY A 916 66.80 5.18 24.55
CA GLY A 916 66.42 5.17 23.11
C GLY A 916 67.48 5.76 22.17
N PRO A 917 67.18 6.27 20.95
CA PRO A 917 66.08 6.00 19.99
C PRO A 917 66.62 5.56 18.58
N ASP A 918 65.70 5.46 17.61
CA ASP A 918 65.85 5.46 16.13
C ASP A 918 65.96 4.16 15.28
N GLU A 919 65.05 4.14 14.29
CA GLU A 919 65.06 3.66 12.90
C GLU A 919 65.33 2.17 12.54
N GLY A 920 64.38 1.60 11.76
CA GLY A 920 64.68 0.51 10.83
C GLY A 920 63.49 -0.41 10.47
N ASN A 921 62.77 -0.07 9.40
CA ASN A 921 61.79 -0.95 8.75
C ASN A 921 62.41 -2.32 8.36
N LYS A 922 61.72 -3.40 8.73
CA LYS A 922 61.86 -4.72 8.08
C LYS A 922 60.47 -5.31 7.85
N GLU A 923 60.14 -5.47 6.57
CA GLU A 923 59.01 -6.25 6.10
C GLU A 923 59.29 -7.73 6.32
N ASP A 924 58.41 -8.41 7.05
CA ASP A 924 58.41 -9.87 7.16
C ASP A 924 57.62 -10.46 5.98
N GLY A 925 58.33 -11.22 5.13
CA GLY A 925 57.74 -11.94 3.99
C GLY A 925 56.94 -13.17 4.41
N LEU A 926 55.94 -13.53 3.60
CA LEU A 926 55.10 -14.72 3.76
C LEU A 926 55.92 -16.00 4.00
N SER A 927 55.43 -16.84 4.90
CA SER A 927 56.04 -18.15 5.19
C SER A 927 56.09 -19.03 3.95
N LYS A 928 57.08 -19.93 3.88
CA LYS A 928 57.27 -20.85 2.75
C LYS A 928 56.06 -21.76 2.53
N GLU A 929 55.27 -22.05 3.58
CA GLU A 929 54.01 -22.78 3.44
C GLU A 929 52.92 -21.94 2.74
N ALA A 930 52.85 -20.64 3.02
CA ALA A 930 51.87 -19.75 2.39
C ALA A 930 52.18 -19.48 0.90
N THR A 931 53.47 -19.38 0.53
CA THR A 931 53.87 -19.28 -0.88
C THR A 931 53.52 -20.54 -1.67
N LEU A 932 53.64 -21.72 -1.05
CA LEU A 932 53.31 -23.00 -1.70
C LEU A 932 51.79 -23.17 -1.87
N ALA A 933 50.98 -22.71 -0.92
CA ALA A 933 49.52 -22.73 -1.02
C ALA A 933 49.02 -21.83 -2.16
N ILE A 934 49.55 -20.61 -2.27
CA ILE A 934 49.17 -19.67 -3.34
C ILE A 934 49.58 -20.22 -4.72
N ALA A 935 50.75 -20.86 -4.82
CA ALA A 935 51.22 -21.45 -6.07
C ALA A 935 50.36 -22.62 -6.59
N ILE A 936 49.61 -23.31 -5.72
CA ILE A 936 48.76 -24.45 -6.10
C ILE A 936 47.30 -24.02 -6.32
N VAL A 937 46.79 -23.13 -5.47
CA VAL A 937 45.36 -22.75 -5.49
C VAL A 937 45.03 -21.86 -6.68
N VAL A 938 45.90 -20.91 -7.04
CA VAL A 938 45.64 -19.95 -8.13
C VAL A 938 45.51 -20.64 -9.51
N PRO A 939 46.39 -21.58 -9.91
CA PRO A 939 46.21 -22.33 -11.15
C PRO A 939 44.95 -23.20 -11.16
N LEU A 940 44.58 -23.77 -10.00
CA LEU A 940 43.39 -24.63 -9.89
C LEU A 940 42.10 -23.84 -10.12
N ILE A 941 42.01 -22.63 -9.58
CA ILE A 941 40.90 -21.70 -9.82
C ILE A 941 40.82 -21.34 -11.31
N PHE A 942 41.97 -21.09 -11.97
CA PHE A 942 42.01 -20.80 -13.39
C PHE A 942 41.49 -21.96 -14.26
N VAL A 943 41.80 -23.21 -13.89
CA VAL A 943 41.28 -24.40 -14.57
C VAL A 943 39.76 -24.53 -14.41
N ILE A 944 39.22 -24.26 -13.22
CA ILE A 944 37.78 -24.31 -12.94
C ILE A 944 37.02 -23.26 -13.78
N ILE A 945 37.53 -22.03 -13.81
CA ILE A 945 36.91 -20.94 -14.61
C ILE A 945 36.88 -21.31 -16.09
N ASN A 946 37.98 -21.85 -16.65
CA ASN A 946 38.02 -22.27 -18.05
C ASN A 946 37.05 -23.43 -18.35
N LEU A 947 36.89 -24.37 -17.41
CA LEU A 947 35.90 -25.46 -17.52
C LEU A 947 34.47 -24.94 -17.59
N VAL A 948 34.12 -23.97 -16.73
CA VAL A 948 32.79 -23.33 -16.72
C VAL A 948 32.53 -22.60 -18.04
N VAL A 949 33.51 -21.85 -18.56
CA VAL A 949 33.40 -21.15 -19.84
C VAL A 949 33.19 -22.15 -20.99
N ILE A 950 33.91 -23.28 -21.01
CA ILE A 950 33.73 -24.32 -22.02
C ILE A 950 32.32 -24.92 -21.95
N VAL A 951 31.80 -25.20 -20.76
CA VAL A 951 30.43 -25.72 -20.58
C VAL A 951 29.40 -24.73 -21.11
N ILE A 952 29.55 -23.43 -20.82
CA ILE A 952 28.66 -22.38 -21.32
C ILE A 952 28.71 -22.30 -22.85
N LEU A 953 29.89 -22.41 -23.46
CA LEU A 953 30.05 -22.39 -24.91
C LEU A 953 29.44 -23.63 -25.59
N VAL A 954 29.53 -24.81 -24.95
CA VAL A 954 28.90 -26.05 -25.43
C VAL A 954 27.37 -25.94 -25.36
N ILE A 955 26.82 -25.39 -24.28
CA ILE A 955 25.37 -25.16 -24.14
C ILE A 955 24.88 -24.17 -25.20
N ARG A 956 25.60 -23.05 -25.41
CA ARG A 956 25.28 -22.08 -26.46
C ARG A 956 25.35 -22.68 -27.86
N LYS A 957 26.31 -23.57 -28.14
CA LYS A 957 26.42 -24.26 -29.43
C LYS A 957 25.32 -25.30 -29.65
N LYS A 958 24.85 -25.96 -28.58
CA LYS A 958 23.73 -26.91 -28.64
C LYS A 958 22.40 -26.18 -28.91
N ASN A 959 22.18 -25.03 -28.26
CA ASN A 959 20.96 -24.24 -28.48
C ASN A 959 20.88 -23.61 -29.88
N ARG A 960 22.02 -23.22 -30.48
CA ARG A 960 22.03 -22.77 -31.90
C ARG A 960 21.71 -23.85 -32.91
N ARG A 961 21.90 -25.14 -32.58
CA ARG A 961 21.55 -26.25 -33.49
C ARG A 961 20.06 -26.60 -33.45
N MET A 962 19.35 -26.28 -32.37
CA MET A 962 17.92 -26.59 -32.24
C MET A 962 16.99 -25.60 -32.98
N MET A 963 17.50 -24.46 -33.46
CA MET A 963 16.69 -23.47 -34.18
C MET A 963 16.80 -23.56 -35.72
N ASN A 964 17.56 -24.50 -36.28
CA ASN A 964 17.80 -24.58 -37.73
C ASN A 964 17.27 -25.84 -38.43
N ASP A 965 16.58 -26.75 -37.73
CA ASP A 965 16.00 -27.93 -38.37
C ASP A 965 14.50 -27.72 -38.62
N ASN A 966 14.20 -27.27 -39.84
CA ASN A 966 12.88 -27.24 -40.45
C ASN A 966 12.70 -28.54 -41.25
N PRO A 967 11.62 -29.34 -41.08
CA PRO A 967 11.30 -30.39 -42.03
C PRO A 967 10.02 -30.04 -42.80
N SER A 968 10.17 -29.78 -44.09
CA SER A 968 9.08 -29.86 -45.06
C SER A 968 9.08 -31.21 -45.79
N ASN A 969 7.87 -31.67 -46.09
CA ASN A 969 7.43 -32.72 -47.01
C ASN A 969 7.62 -34.20 -46.63
N ILE A 970 6.50 -34.93 -46.59
CA ILE A 970 6.23 -36.10 -47.46
C ILE A 970 4.69 -36.30 -47.59
N ASP A 971 4.31 -36.67 -48.80
CA ASP A 971 2.99 -36.81 -49.41
C ASP A 971 2.40 -38.24 -49.28
N LEU A 972 1.12 -38.38 -49.67
CA LEU A 972 0.33 -39.58 -50.05
C LEU A 972 -0.44 -40.36 -48.97
N SER A 973 -1.78 -40.28 -48.98
CA SER A 973 -2.64 -41.15 -49.81
C SER A 973 -4.12 -41.21 -49.35
N GLU A 974 -4.99 -41.37 -50.35
CA GLU A 974 -6.46 -41.44 -50.33
C GLU A 974 -7.06 -42.59 -49.50
N LYS A 975 -8.25 -42.37 -48.91
CA LYS A 975 -9.48 -43.12 -49.28
C LYS A 975 -10.77 -42.55 -48.65
N SER A 976 -11.77 -42.52 -49.51
CA SER A 976 -13.17 -42.09 -49.41
C SER A 976 -14.04 -42.90 -48.43
N VAL A 977 -15.14 -42.29 -47.92
CA VAL A 977 -16.57 -42.71 -48.12
C VAL A 977 -17.50 -41.51 -47.83
N SER A 978 -18.51 -41.36 -48.69
CA SER A 978 -19.61 -40.40 -48.82
C SER A 978 -20.70 -40.41 -47.73
N PHE A 979 -21.47 -39.32 -47.57
CA PHE A 979 -22.94 -39.28 -47.84
C PHE A 979 -23.52 -37.85 -47.86
N GLU A 980 -24.63 -37.72 -48.60
CA GLU A 980 -25.36 -36.55 -49.10
C GLU A 980 -26.05 -35.66 -48.04
N SER A 981 -26.25 -34.36 -48.33
CA SER A 981 -27.53 -33.83 -48.83
C SER A 981 -27.62 -32.29 -48.80
N GLN A 982 -28.09 -31.73 -49.94
CA GLN A 982 -29.05 -30.63 -50.16
C GLN A 982 -29.09 -29.44 -49.17
N GLY A 983 -29.15 -28.17 -49.57
CA GLY A 983 -29.33 -27.53 -50.87
C GLY A 983 -29.81 -26.08 -50.71
N SER A 984 -29.61 -25.26 -51.76
CA SER A 984 -30.28 -23.98 -52.09
C SER A 984 -30.02 -22.78 -51.15
N SER A 985 -29.88 -21.52 -51.56
CA SER A 985 -30.18 -20.77 -52.81
C SER A 985 -29.33 -19.48 -52.80
N GLN A 986 -28.55 -19.17 -53.84
CA GLN A 986 -28.82 -18.26 -54.97
C GLN A 986 -29.30 -16.84 -54.63
N HIS A 987 -28.45 -15.83 -54.88
CA HIS A 987 -28.62 -14.74 -55.88
C HIS A 987 -27.53 -13.66 -55.68
N SER A 988 -26.48 -13.60 -56.50
CA SER A 988 -26.33 -12.91 -57.80
C SER A 988 -25.86 -11.45 -57.70
N ILE A 989 -24.58 -11.27 -58.04
CA ILE A 989 -23.92 -10.02 -58.49
C ILE A 989 -24.32 -9.76 -59.96
N PRO A 990 -24.20 -8.52 -60.46
CA PRO A 990 -23.80 -8.31 -61.84
C PRO A 990 -22.47 -7.54 -61.96
N GLU A 991 -21.61 -8.10 -62.81
CA GLU A 991 -20.37 -7.57 -63.37
C GLU A 991 -20.61 -6.33 -64.26
N ASN A 992 -19.55 -5.53 -64.40
CA ASN A 992 -19.12 -4.73 -65.57
C ASN A 992 -18.00 -3.79 -65.08
N MET A 993 -16.89 -3.49 -65.75
CA MET A 993 -16.38 -3.76 -67.10
C MET A 993 -14.95 -3.15 -67.12
N ASP A 994 -13.95 -3.90 -67.60
CA ASP A 994 -12.85 -3.53 -68.52
C ASP A 994 -12.45 -2.03 -68.68
N VAL A 995 -11.18 -1.54 -68.79
CA VAL A 995 -9.91 -2.10 -69.29
C VAL A 995 -8.86 -0.95 -69.48
N PHE A 996 -7.54 -1.27 -69.51
CA PHE A 996 -6.33 -0.53 -70.00
C PHE A 996 -5.86 0.74 -69.24
N ASP A 997 -4.57 1.06 -69.05
CA ASP A 997 -3.27 0.53 -69.50
C ASP A 997 -2.12 1.08 -68.61
N ASP A 998 -0.90 0.54 -68.82
CA ASP A 998 0.44 1.10 -68.49
C ASP A 998 1.14 0.77 -67.14
N ASN A 999 1.73 -0.43 -67.15
CA ASN A 999 3.03 -0.86 -66.57
C ASN A 999 4.18 0.02 -67.15
N PRO A 1000 5.35 0.35 -66.52
CA PRO A 1000 6.23 -0.61 -65.83
C PRO A 1000 7.19 -0.12 -64.72
N PHE A 1001 7.42 -0.93 -63.68
CA PHE A 1001 8.78 -1.13 -63.09
C PHE A 1001 8.75 -2.29 -62.07
N ILE A 1002 9.06 -3.50 -62.54
CA ILE A 1002 9.74 -4.52 -61.73
C ILE A 1002 11.21 -4.40 -62.04
N ARG A 1003 12.02 -4.04 -61.04
CA ARG A 1003 13.41 -4.47 -60.84
C ARG A 1003 13.94 -3.82 -59.56
N GLU A 1004 14.64 -4.63 -58.74
CA GLU A 1004 15.23 -4.34 -57.41
C GLU A 1004 14.33 -4.61 -56.20
N MET A 1005 14.03 -5.89 -55.95
CA MET A 1005 13.92 -6.39 -54.57
C MET A 1005 14.05 -7.92 -54.48
N GLU A 1006 15.10 -8.47 -55.11
CA GLU A 1006 15.66 -9.79 -54.81
C GLU A 1006 17.21 -9.71 -54.73
N ASP A 1007 17.69 -8.65 -54.10
CA ASP A 1007 18.96 -8.59 -53.33
C ASP A 1007 18.59 -8.13 -51.92
#